data_AF-A0A964L960-F1
#
_entry.id   AF-A0A964L960-F1
#
_cell.length_a   1.000
_cell.length_b   1.000
_cell.length_c   1.000
_cell.angle_alpha   90.00
_cell.angle_beta   90.00
_cell.angle_gamma   90.00
#
_symmetry.space_group_name_H-M   'P 1'
#
loop_
_entity.id
_entity.type
_entity.pdbx_description
1 polymer ?
#
loop_
_entity_poly.entity_id
_entity_poly.type
_entity_poly.pdbx_seq_one_letter_code
_entity_poly.pdbx_strand_id
1 'polypeptide(L)'
;MTNTTMERLFGASAMSLVAFLALHAGADVSKKLPRPEAADLTIAELSRFELFTPVLPTDLPAHVEFSLPMNGVAVTVTLDKSTIRSDRFRVLVDSGDGLLNEVTAPAIRTYRGTLAGRPETTVAGSLLPTGFSGTVQLEDETTWVIQPLSDFRPELPRNGAHVSFAGSDAIPDGRGCALGRPGFPLAKYQSPLSAAIDAGQGQGEGGIAGTTPSQVEIGCDTDYEFFQKNGSSVANTLNDVELIISNVNVIYDRDVNITFELGTVIIRSDVDDPYTTTTIDGRLGEFDAKWGTAPESGIYRDISHMFSGYTFSGGTIGLAYLGVVCNSITNAQYGVVESRYTTTLNYRISLSTHELGHNWDATHCDSQGATNCHIMCSSNGGCGGIAGSNLKFDPFTISEVTTYLGQVGCDFVRPSPAALPFTEPFTTTTLSTARWTYNDGGVISSTATNEPSALYSLNLNSTGVNAYDDDEVRSNYILLGGTAAATAVYKVERTGVEAGETLIVEYLNSSLDWTALNTLTSDGTTQTVFTTYTHSLPTNARHNQFRLRFRTNGNDTGDNWYIDDVSVYVVVPPTPPANDECTGATIATIGSTAFNSTDATDSAYTIPGTCTANGDGAIARDVWFSYTATCSGLTTLTTCGTAAFDTRVVAYTASSSCPTQSSAIAGCNDNGTGCASGTSTATFTAIIGNHYHLRVGGATGGGSGSIAISCAITCPADVNGDLYVDAADLSIVLANWGGSGTGDVNGSGTIDGLDMAVVLAGWGACP
;
A
#
# COMPACT_ATOMS: atom_id res chain seq x y z
N MET A 1 4.33 48.32 -59.66
CA MET A 1 3.17 49.15 -59.26
C MET A 1 2.79 48.67 -57.86
N THR A 2 3.52 49.15 -56.85
CA THR A 2 3.07 50.14 -55.83
C THR A 2 1.96 49.58 -54.92
N ASN A 3 2.05 49.49 -53.59
CA ASN A 3 3.07 49.86 -52.60
C ASN A 3 2.59 49.32 -51.20
N THR A 4 3.52 48.81 -50.36
CA THR A 4 3.62 48.88 -48.84
C THR A 4 2.42 48.54 -47.94
N THR A 5 2.48 47.85 -46.78
CA THR A 5 3.44 47.81 -45.62
C THR A 5 3.01 46.61 -44.72
N MET A 6 3.80 45.59 -44.40
CA MET A 6 4.80 45.42 -43.31
C MET A 6 4.25 45.49 -41.86
N GLU A 7 4.10 44.34 -41.18
CA GLU A 7 4.15 44.22 -39.72
C GLU A 7 4.82 42.91 -39.29
N ARG A 8 5.66 42.99 -38.24
CA ARG A 8 6.60 41.99 -37.74
C ARG A 8 6.10 41.31 -36.45
N LEU A 9 6.62 40.10 -36.25
CA LEU A 9 6.88 39.33 -35.01
C LEU A 9 6.65 40.00 -33.64
N PHE A 10 6.13 39.19 -32.71
CA PHE A 10 6.43 38.99 -31.26
C PHE A 10 5.11 38.71 -30.50
N GLY A 11 4.98 37.76 -29.56
CA GLY A 11 6.00 37.01 -28.84
C GLY A 11 5.42 35.82 -28.06
N ALA A 12 6.35 35.00 -27.58
CA ALA A 12 6.18 33.96 -26.57
C ALA A 12 6.62 34.50 -25.19
N SER A 13 6.24 33.77 -24.14
CA SER A 13 6.66 33.87 -22.72
C SER A 13 5.84 34.77 -21.80
N ALA A 14 5.00 34.13 -20.98
CA ALA A 14 4.81 34.48 -19.57
C ALA A 14 4.20 33.27 -18.83
N MET A 15 5.07 32.43 -18.26
CA MET A 15 4.75 31.42 -17.25
C MET A 15 5.62 31.75 -16.04
N SER A 16 5.05 31.61 -14.84
CA SER A 16 5.69 31.68 -13.51
C SER A 16 5.42 32.94 -12.67
N LEU A 17 5.31 32.70 -11.36
CA LEU A 17 5.08 33.59 -10.21
C LEU A 17 3.62 33.98 -9.93
N VAL A 18 2.94 33.24 -9.02
CA VAL A 18 2.72 33.63 -7.60
C VAL A 18 2.13 32.42 -6.85
N ALA A 19 3.00 31.72 -6.12
CA ALA A 19 2.63 30.89 -4.98
C ALA A 19 3.46 31.42 -3.82
N PHE A 20 2.86 32.18 -2.90
CA PHE A 20 3.30 32.43 -1.51
C PHE A 20 2.43 33.55 -0.91
N LEU A 21 1.34 33.17 -0.22
CA LEU A 21 0.73 33.90 0.91
C LEU A 21 -0.57 33.18 1.32
N ALA A 22 -0.44 32.19 2.20
CA ALA A 22 -1.57 31.67 2.98
C ALA A 22 -1.08 31.33 4.39
N LEU A 23 -1.08 32.32 5.27
CA LEU A 23 -1.15 32.10 6.71
C LEU A 23 -1.77 33.33 7.38
N HIS A 24 -2.85 33.09 8.12
CA HIS A 24 -3.64 33.98 8.99
C HIS A 24 -4.74 34.83 8.33
N ALA A 25 -5.97 34.30 8.35
CA ALA A 25 -7.08 34.91 9.09
C ALA A 25 -8.32 34.01 8.99
N GLY A 26 -8.87 33.61 10.14
CA GLY A 26 -10.18 32.99 10.22
C GLY A 26 -11.24 34.00 9.75
N ALA A 27 -12.02 33.60 8.75
CA ALA A 27 -13.29 34.20 8.43
C ALA A 27 -14.19 33.09 7.85
N ASP A 28 -15.17 32.72 8.67
CA ASP A 28 -16.30 31.88 8.35
C ASP A 28 -17.06 32.50 7.17
N VAL A 29 -16.96 31.90 5.99
CA VAL A 29 -17.82 32.20 4.84
C VAL A 29 -18.24 30.88 4.23
N SER A 30 -19.40 30.40 4.69
CA SER A 30 -20.23 29.45 3.97
C SER A 30 -20.55 30.01 2.57
N LYS A 31 -19.66 29.76 1.60
CA LYS A 31 -19.98 29.93 0.20
C LYS A 31 -20.83 28.73 -0.21
N LYS A 32 -22.15 28.90 -0.15
CA LYS A 32 -23.08 28.13 -0.97
C LYS A 32 -22.53 28.15 -2.40
N LEU A 33 -22.07 27.00 -2.88
CA LEU A 33 -21.87 26.79 -4.30
C LEU A 33 -23.20 27.10 -5.01
N PRO A 34 -23.21 27.87 -6.10
CA PRO A 34 -24.43 28.11 -6.85
C PRO A 34 -24.95 26.77 -7.38
N ARG A 35 -26.17 26.42 -6.99
CA ARG A 35 -26.93 25.31 -7.57
C ARG A 35 -27.03 25.57 -9.08
N PRO A 36 -26.53 24.68 -9.96
CA PRO A 36 -26.88 24.75 -11.37
C PRO A 36 -28.40 24.70 -11.45
N GLU A 37 -29.03 25.70 -12.07
CA GLU A 37 -30.47 25.68 -12.31
C GLU A 37 -30.79 24.42 -13.12
N ALA A 38 -31.52 23.49 -12.48
CA ALA A 38 -32.14 22.35 -13.11
C ALA A 38 -33.20 22.86 -14.09
N ALA A 39 -32.82 23.14 -15.33
CA ALA A 39 -33.75 23.21 -16.44
C ALA A 39 -34.19 21.78 -16.77
N ASP A 40 -35.38 21.38 -16.30
CA ASP A 40 -36.18 20.21 -16.72
C ASP A 40 -35.41 18.97 -17.20
N LEU A 41 -34.42 18.50 -16.42
CA LEU A 41 -33.83 17.20 -16.66
C LEU A 41 -34.62 16.16 -15.86
N THR A 42 -35.45 15.38 -16.54
CA THR A 42 -36.08 14.19 -15.95
C THR A 42 -35.29 12.95 -16.37
N ILE A 43 -35.07 12.04 -15.43
CA ILE A 43 -34.51 10.71 -15.66
C ILE A 43 -35.60 9.72 -15.28
N ALA A 44 -36.06 8.89 -16.22
CA ALA A 44 -37.25 8.07 -16.00
C ALA A 44 -37.05 7.00 -14.90
N GLU A 45 -35.80 6.62 -14.70
CA GLU A 45 -35.34 5.62 -13.75
C GLU A 45 -35.09 6.18 -12.35
N LEU A 46 -35.13 7.51 -12.16
CA LEU A 46 -34.79 8.17 -10.89
C LEU A 46 -35.88 9.16 -10.46
N SER A 47 -36.37 8.99 -9.24
CA SER A 47 -37.35 9.90 -8.64
C SER A 47 -36.72 11.18 -8.09
N ARG A 48 -35.45 11.12 -7.66
CA ARG A 48 -34.62 12.26 -7.22
C ARG A 48 -33.15 11.97 -7.54
N PHE A 49 -32.39 13.03 -7.81
CA PHE A 49 -30.96 12.97 -8.02
C PHE A 49 -30.32 14.37 -7.91
N GLU A 50 -29.01 14.39 -7.74
CA GLU A 50 -28.17 15.58 -7.75
C GLU A 50 -27.22 15.53 -8.96
N LEU A 51 -27.14 16.63 -9.69
CA LEU A 51 -26.21 16.79 -10.82
C LEU A 51 -24.91 17.43 -10.34
N PHE A 52 -23.80 16.89 -10.80
CA PHE A 52 -22.48 17.46 -10.54
C PHE A 52 -21.49 17.10 -11.64
N THR A 53 -20.29 17.67 -11.59
CA THR A 53 -19.22 17.32 -12.51
C THR A 53 -17.96 17.05 -11.69
N PRO A 54 -17.60 15.78 -11.46
CA PRO A 54 -16.42 15.45 -10.68
C PRO A 54 -15.16 15.83 -11.45
N VAL A 55 -14.15 16.29 -10.72
CA VAL A 55 -12.79 16.43 -11.26
C VAL A 55 -12.13 15.07 -11.13
N LEU A 56 -12.10 14.32 -12.23
CA LEU A 56 -11.51 12.99 -12.29
C LEU A 56 -10.16 13.03 -13.03
N PRO A 57 -9.20 12.17 -12.65
CA PRO A 57 -7.93 12.05 -13.37
C PRO A 57 -8.15 11.53 -14.80
N THR A 58 -7.28 11.95 -15.71
CA THR A 58 -7.28 11.46 -17.11
C THR A 58 -6.53 10.14 -17.26
N ASP A 59 -5.67 9.81 -16.29
CA ASP A 59 -4.96 8.55 -16.14
C ASP A 59 -5.62 7.64 -15.10
N LEU A 60 -4.97 6.53 -14.75
CA LEU A 60 -5.44 5.53 -13.78
C LEU A 60 -4.50 5.47 -12.58
N PRO A 61 -4.46 6.52 -11.72
CA PRO A 61 -3.53 6.59 -10.60
C PRO A 61 -3.83 5.53 -9.54
N ALA A 62 -2.84 5.23 -8.70
CA ALA A 62 -2.99 4.32 -7.56
C ALA A 62 -3.99 4.84 -6.52
N HIS A 63 -4.07 6.17 -6.37
CA HIS A 63 -4.96 6.85 -5.43
C HIS A 63 -5.71 7.97 -6.14
N VAL A 64 -7.00 8.12 -5.85
CA VAL A 64 -7.85 9.19 -6.41
C VAL A 64 -8.80 9.74 -5.35
N GLU A 65 -8.96 11.06 -5.35
CA GLU A 65 -9.94 11.75 -4.53
C GLU A 65 -10.82 12.64 -5.40
N PHE A 66 -12.12 12.70 -5.11
CA PHE A 66 -13.02 13.66 -5.74
C PHE A 66 -14.17 14.06 -4.81
N SER A 67 -14.77 15.23 -5.10
CA SER A 67 -15.91 15.73 -4.34
C SER A 67 -17.23 15.16 -4.88
N LEU A 68 -18.04 14.63 -3.96
CA LEU A 68 -19.36 14.05 -4.21
C LEU A 68 -20.41 14.84 -3.44
N PRO A 69 -21.44 15.39 -4.09
CA PRO A 69 -22.58 15.96 -3.36
C PRO A 69 -23.52 14.85 -2.88
N MET A 70 -23.83 14.88 -1.58
CA MET A 70 -24.81 14.00 -0.94
C MET A 70 -25.75 14.85 -0.09
N ASN A 71 -27.05 14.87 -0.44
CA ASN A 71 -28.06 15.72 0.19
C ASN A 71 -27.68 17.21 0.21
N GLY A 72 -27.06 17.70 -0.87
CA GLY A 72 -26.57 19.07 -0.98
C GLY A 72 -25.34 19.40 -0.13
N VAL A 73 -24.69 18.41 0.51
CA VAL A 73 -23.41 18.57 1.22
C VAL A 73 -22.32 17.90 0.41
N ALA A 74 -21.23 18.63 0.14
CA ALA A 74 -20.06 18.06 -0.52
C ALA A 74 -19.25 17.22 0.47
N VAL A 75 -19.06 15.93 0.15
CA VAL A 75 -18.15 15.02 0.85
C VAL A 75 -16.99 14.65 -0.08
N THR A 76 -15.84 14.26 0.48
CA THR A 76 -14.70 13.78 -0.31
C THR A 76 -14.72 12.26 -0.34
N VAL A 77 -14.73 11.69 -1.54
CA VAL A 77 -14.55 10.26 -1.79
C VAL A 77 -13.05 10.02 -1.95
N THR A 78 -12.49 9.11 -1.14
CA THR A 78 -11.06 8.73 -1.18
C THR A 78 -10.96 7.28 -1.61
N LEU A 79 -10.22 7.01 -2.68
CA LEU A 79 -10.18 5.69 -3.31
C LEU A 79 -8.75 5.27 -3.62
N ASP A 80 -8.48 4.00 -3.39
CA ASP A 80 -7.28 3.30 -3.86
C ASP A 80 -7.66 2.30 -4.94
N LYS A 81 -6.78 2.15 -5.94
CA LYS A 81 -6.97 1.17 -7.01
C LYS A 81 -7.00 -0.22 -6.40
N SER A 82 -7.99 -1.01 -6.78
CA SER A 82 -8.20 -2.37 -6.27
C SER A 82 -8.35 -3.31 -7.46
N THR A 83 -7.92 -4.56 -7.31
CA THR A 83 -8.16 -5.62 -8.30
C THR A 83 -9.07 -6.69 -7.70
N ILE A 84 -9.93 -7.25 -8.54
CA ILE A 84 -10.69 -8.48 -8.29
C ILE A 84 -10.25 -9.59 -9.26
N ARG A 85 -9.15 -9.39 -10.00
CA ARG A 85 -8.57 -10.39 -10.89
C ARG A 85 -7.81 -11.39 -10.05
N SER A 86 -8.10 -12.68 -10.22
CA SER A 86 -7.35 -13.76 -9.59
C SER A 86 -5.96 -13.87 -10.20
N ASP A 87 -5.13 -14.72 -9.62
CA ASP A 87 -3.84 -14.99 -10.20
C ASP A 87 -3.92 -15.73 -11.55
N ARG A 88 -5.01 -16.44 -11.80
CA ARG A 88 -5.27 -17.13 -13.07
C ARG A 88 -5.97 -16.23 -14.08
N PHE A 89 -6.14 -14.94 -13.79
CA PHE A 89 -6.94 -14.04 -14.61
C PHE A 89 -6.50 -14.00 -16.08
N ARG A 90 -7.40 -14.40 -16.97
CA ARG A 90 -7.24 -14.33 -18.43
C ARG A 90 -8.49 -13.74 -19.08
N VAL A 91 -8.28 -13.11 -20.23
CA VAL A 91 -9.36 -12.62 -21.10
C VAL A 91 -9.31 -13.40 -22.40
N LEU A 92 -10.37 -14.14 -22.69
CA LEU A 92 -10.49 -14.94 -23.90
C LEU A 92 -11.55 -14.32 -24.81
N VAL A 93 -11.26 -14.20 -26.09
CA VAL A 93 -12.18 -13.65 -27.09
C VAL A 93 -12.50 -14.72 -28.13
N ASP A 94 -13.79 -14.94 -28.32
CA ASP A 94 -14.33 -15.75 -29.41
C ASP A 94 -14.78 -14.80 -30.52
N SER A 95 -14.24 -15.02 -31.72
CA SER A 95 -14.53 -14.22 -32.92
C SER A 95 -15.43 -14.96 -33.93
N GLY A 96 -16.21 -15.94 -33.46
CA GLY A 96 -17.16 -16.71 -34.29
C GLY A 96 -16.54 -17.91 -35.00
N ASP A 97 -15.27 -18.22 -34.73
CA ASP A 97 -14.56 -19.41 -35.23
C ASP A 97 -14.62 -20.60 -34.26
N GLY A 98 -15.25 -20.41 -33.09
CA GLY A 98 -15.35 -21.40 -32.03
C GLY A 98 -14.04 -21.63 -31.28
N LEU A 99 -13.03 -20.78 -31.50
CA LEU A 99 -11.76 -20.79 -30.79
C LEU A 99 -11.77 -19.72 -29.68
N LEU A 100 -11.08 -20.01 -28.58
CA LEU A 100 -10.86 -19.05 -27.51
C LEU A 100 -9.46 -18.46 -27.64
N ASN A 101 -9.39 -17.24 -28.16
CA ASN A 101 -8.12 -16.54 -28.35
C ASN A 101 -7.85 -15.66 -27.14
N GLU A 102 -6.74 -15.89 -26.44
CA GLU A 102 -6.34 -15.01 -25.35
C GLU A 102 -5.92 -13.64 -25.87
N VAL A 103 -6.36 -12.59 -25.17
CA VAL A 103 -5.97 -11.21 -25.46
C VAL A 103 -5.36 -10.57 -24.22
N THR A 104 -4.51 -9.57 -24.42
CA THR A 104 -3.94 -8.80 -23.32
C THR A 104 -5.06 -8.13 -22.52
N ALA A 105 -5.08 -8.41 -21.22
CA ALA A 105 -6.03 -7.81 -20.30
C ALA A 105 -5.92 -6.27 -20.31
N PRO A 106 -7.02 -5.54 -20.55
CA PRO A 106 -7.09 -4.09 -20.37
C PRO A 106 -6.64 -3.65 -18.97
N ALA A 107 -6.19 -2.40 -18.83
CA ALA A 107 -5.79 -1.83 -17.54
C ALA A 107 -6.92 -1.90 -16.49
N ILE A 108 -6.55 -2.19 -15.24
CA ILE A 108 -7.49 -2.26 -14.10
C ILE A 108 -8.11 -0.87 -13.87
N ARG A 109 -9.44 -0.84 -13.79
CA ARG A 109 -10.22 0.39 -13.56
C ARG A 109 -11.03 0.37 -12.27
N THR A 110 -10.99 -0.72 -11.50
CA THR A 110 -11.69 -0.86 -10.22
C THR A 110 -10.97 -0.14 -9.07
N TYR A 111 -11.76 0.45 -8.19
CA TYR A 111 -11.31 1.22 -7.04
C TYR A 111 -12.17 0.90 -5.81
N ARG A 112 -11.54 0.91 -4.63
CA ARG A 112 -12.22 0.81 -3.33
C ARG A 112 -11.73 1.90 -2.39
N GLY A 113 -12.56 2.29 -1.43
CA GLY A 113 -12.15 3.22 -0.39
C GLY A 113 -13.30 3.65 0.49
N THR A 114 -13.24 4.86 1.00
CA THR A 114 -14.15 5.40 2.02
C THR A 114 -14.48 6.87 1.73
N LEU A 115 -15.39 7.46 2.48
CA LEU A 115 -15.55 8.90 2.57
C LEU A 115 -14.53 9.47 3.57
N ALA A 116 -13.89 10.58 3.22
CA ALA A 116 -12.87 11.21 4.06
C ALA A 116 -13.41 11.52 5.47
N GLY A 117 -12.69 11.06 6.49
CA GLY A 117 -13.08 11.21 7.90
C GLY A 117 -14.22 10.28 8.36
N ARG A 118 -14.65 9.34 7.53
CA ARG A 118 -15.74 8.38 7.82
C ARG A 118 -15.30 6.95 7.47
N PRO A 119 -14.41 6.34 8.29
CA PRO A 119 -13.76 5.06 7.96
C PRO A 119 -14.70 3.86 7.87
N GLU A 120 -15.90 3.93 8.48
CA GLU A 120 -16.92 2.86 8.42
C GLU A 120 -17.71 2.84 7.11
N THR A 121 -17.55 3.86 6.25
CA THR A 121 -18.17 3.89 4.92
C THR A 121 -17.37 3.04 3.95
N THR A 122 -18.06 2.41 3.00
CA THR A 122 -17.39 1.62 1.94
C THR A 122 -17.78 2.19 0.58
N VAL A 123 -16.78 2.50 -0.24
CA VAL A 123 -16.97 2.92 -1.63
C VAL A 123 -16.38 1.85 -2.54
N ALA A 124 -17.13 1.45 -3.57
CA ALA A 124 -16.65 0.56 -4.61
C ALA A 124 -17.13 1.05 -5.98
N GLY A 125 -16.24 1.03 -6.96
CA GLY A 125 -16.60 1.51 -8.30
C GLY A 125 -15.47 1.37 -9.30
N SER A 126 -15.69 1.90 -10.48
CA SER A 126 -14.69 1.92 -11.55
C SER A 126 -14.55 3.30 -12.17
N LEU A 127 -13.31 3.69 -12.48
CA LEU A 127 -13.00 4.86 -13.28
C LEU A 127 -13.01 4.47 -14.76
N LEU A 128 -14.18 4.61 -15.38
CA LEU A 128 -14.42 4.27 -16.78
C LEU A 128 -14.04 5.44 -17.71
N PRO A 129 -13.91 5.22 -19.03
CA PRO A 129 -13.77 6.32 -19.99
C PRO A 129 -14.93 7.33 -19.96
N THR A 130 -16.10 6.92 -19.44
CA THR A 130 -17.28 7.77 -19.21
C THR A 130 -17.26 8.50 -17.85
N GLY A 131 -16.24 8.29 -17.02
CA GLY A 131 -16.13 8.80 -15.67
C GLY A 131 -16.35 7.73 -14.60
N PHE A 132 -16.55 8.14 -13.35
CA PHE A 132 -16.71 7.21 -12.25
C PHE A 132 -18.13 6.64 -12.17
N SER A 133 -18.24 5.30 -12.08
CA SER A 133 -19.48 4.59 -11.77
C SER A 133 -19.25 3.73 -10.54
N GLY A 134 -20.13 3.81 -9.53
CA GLY A 134 -19.95 3.05 -8.30
C GLY A 134 -21.03 3.30 -7.25
N THR A 135 -20.83 2.67 -6.09
CA THR A 135 -21.71 2.80 -4.93
C THR A 135 -20.92 3.25 -3.70
N VAL A 136 -21.62 3.94 -2.79
CA VAL A 136 -21.15 4.30 -1.45
C VAL A 136 -22.13 3.68 -0.47
N GLN A 137 -21.65 2.78 0.37
CA GLN A 137 -22.37 2.34 1.56
C GLN A 137 -22.00 3.24 2.75
N LEU A 138 -23.03 3.78 3.39
CA LEU A 138 -22.94 4.59 4.59
C LEU A 138 -22.95 3.73 5.86
N GLU A 139 -22.67 4.35 7.01
CA GLU A 139 -22.58 3.70 8.32
C GLU A 139 -23.92 3.15 8.82
N ASP A 140 -25.04 3.68 8.30
CA ASP A 140 -26.39 3.15 8.52
C ASP A 140 -26.80 2.11 7.46
N GLU A 141 -25.80 1.57 6.74
CA GLU A 141 -25.90 0.63 5.62
C GLU A 141 -26.62 1.19 4.38
N THR A 142 -27.06 2.45 4.40
CA THR A 142 -27.74 3.02 3.25
C THR A 142 -26.81 3.15 2.05
N THR A 143 -27.32 2.81 0.87
CA THR A 143 -26.53 2.85 -0.36
C THR A 143 -26.80 4.14 -1.13
N TRP A 144 -25.72 4.80 -1.55
CA TRP A 144 -25.70 5.90 -2.48
C TRP A 144 -25.07 5.45 -3.80
N VAL A 145 -25.55 5.98 -4.92
CA VAL A 145 -25.10 5.56 -6.26
C VAL A 145 -24.56 6.77 -7.02
N ILE A 146 -23.50 6.53 -7.79
CA ILE A 146 -22.81 7.52 -8.61
C ILE A 146 -22.69 6.95 -10.02
N GLN A 147 -23.18 7.68 -11.02
CA GLN A 147 -23.10 7.27 -12.42
C GLN A 147 -22.92 8.48 -13.35
N PRO A 148 -22.22 8.32 -14.48
CA PRO A 148 -22.24 9.30 -15.56
C PRO A 148 -23.68 9.59 -16.01
N LEU A 149 -24.00 10.87 -16.23
CA LEU A 149 -25.32 11.25 -16.74
C LEU A 149 -25.57 10.66 -18.13
N SER A 150 -24.52 10.41 -18.91
CA SER A 150 -24.60 9.77 -20.22
C SER A 150 -25.14 8.35 -20.19
N ASP A 151 -25.13 7.67 -19.03
CA ASP A 151 -25.75 6.35 -18.89
C ASP A 151 -27.27 6.42 -19.03
N PHE A 152 -27.88 7.52 -18.55
CA PHE A 152 -29.32 7.78 -18.63
C PHE A 152 -29.71 8.59 -19.88
N ARG A 153 -28.76 9.38 -20.39
CA ARG A 153 -28.95 10.32 -21.50
C ARG A 153 -27.83 10.10 -22.53
N PRO A 154 -27.90 9.03 -23.34
CA PRO A 154 -26.82 8.61 -24.23
C PRO A 154 -26.49 9.65 -25.34
N GLU A 155 -27.37 10.61 -25.56
CA GLU A 155 -27.14 11.76 -26.46
C GLU A 155 -26.19 12.82 -25.88
N LEU A 156 -25.91 12.79 -24.57
CA LEU A 156 -25.02 13.73 -23.90
C LEU A 156 -23.55 13.25 -23.96
N PRO A 157 -22.58 14.17 -23.79
CA PRO A 157 -21.16 13.81 -23.76
C PRO A 157 -20.85 12.77 -22.68
N ARG A 158 -20.12 11.73 -23.08
CA ARG A 158 -19.78 10.58 -22.22
C ARG A 158 -18.88 10.93 -21.04
N ASN A 159 -18.06 11.97 -21.14
CA ASN A 159 -17.09 12.40 -20.13
C ASN A 159 -17.51 13.73 -19.48
N GLY A 160 -18.78 13.78 -19.04
CA GLY A 160 -19.45 15.01 -18.63
C GLY A 160 -19.96 14.98 -17.19
N ALA A 161 -21.19 15.45 -17.01
CA ALA A 161 -21.84 15.47 -15.72
C ALA A 161 -22.15 14.06 -15.19
N HIS A 162 -22.25 13.95 -13.87
CA HIS A 162 -22.66 12.77 -13.13
C HIS A 162 -23.97 13.02 -12.42
N VAL A 163 -24.68 11.93 -12.16
CA VAL A 163 -25.79 11.91 -11.22
C VAL A 163 -25.34 11.22 -9.93
N SER A 164 -25.78 11.79 -8.82
CA SER A 164 -25.64 11.22 -7.50
C SER A 164 -27.02 11.07 -6.88
N PHE A 165 -27.36 9.90 -6.37
CA PHE A 165 -28.70 9.63 -5.84
C PHE A 165 -28.68 8.57 -4.75
N ALA A 166 -29.62 8.63 -3.82
CA ALA A 166 -29.82 7.55 -2.87
C ALA A 166 -30.35 6.33 -3.63
N GLY A 167 -29.92 5.12 -3.26
CA GLY A 167 -30.46 3.88 -3.85
C GLY A 167 -31.98 3.76 -3.72
N SER A 168 -32.59 4.47 -2.75
CA SER A 168 -34.03 4.58 -2.60
C SER A 168 -34.76 5.44 -3.62
N ASP A 169 -34.04 6.31 -4.32
CA ASP A 169 -34.62 7.15 -5.36
C ASP A 169 -34.65 6.45 -6.73
N ALA A 170 -34.01 5.28 -6.85
CA ALA A 170 -34.07 4.42 -8.02
C ALA A 170 -35.46 3.79 -8.18
N ILE A 171 -35.99 3.83 -9.40
CA ILE A 171 -37.33 3.32 -9.72
C ILE A 171 -37.21 1.88 -10.22
N PRO A 172 -37.84 0.89 -9.56
CA PRO A 172 -37.83 -0.49 -10.01
C PRO A 172 -38.55 -0.65 -11.35
N ASP A 173 -38.02 -1.50 -12.23
CA ASP A 173 -38.68 -1.86 -13.49
C ASP A 173 -39.67 -3.04 -13.35
N GLY A 174 -39.74 -3.65 -12.15
CA GLY A 174 -40.70 -4.68 -11.77
C GLY A 174 -40.47 -6.05 -12.41
N ARG A 175 -39.30 -6.30 -13.00
CA ARG A 175 -38.93 -7.63 -13.53
C ARG A 175 -38.40 -8.54 -12.43
N GLY A 176 -38.50 -9.87 -12.62
CA GLY A 176 -38.17 -10.85 -11.58
C GLY A 176 -37.30 -12.02 -12.04
N CYS A 177 -36.87 -12.83 -11.07
CA CYS A 177 -36.00 -13.99 -11.22
C CYS A 177 -36.82 -15.29 -11.13
N ALA A 178 -36.42 -16.34 -11.85
CA ALA A 178 -37.35 -17.41 -12.26
C ALA A 178 -37.72 -18.44 -11.18
N LEU A 179 -37.02 -18.53 -10.06
CA LEU A 179 -37.20 -19.61 -9.08
C LEU A 179 -38.47 -19.51 -8.20
N GLY A 180 -39.42 -18.64 -8.54
CA GLY A 180 -40.66 -18.45 -7.75
C GLY A 180 -41.97 -18.39 -8.55
N ARG A 181 -41.92 -18.51 -9.88
CA ARG A 181 -43.13 -18.40 -10.71
C ARG A 181 -43.91 -19.71 -10.77
N PRO A 182 -45.24 -19.71 -10.52
CA PRO A 182 -46.07 -20.90 -10.69
C PRO A 182 -45.93 -21.46 -12.11
N GLY A 183 -45.52 -22.73 -12.22
CA GLY A 183 -45.32 -23.43 -13.50
C GLY A 183 -43.87 -23.47 -14.01
N PHE A 184 -42.93 -22.80 -13.36
CA PHE A 184 -41.49 -23.00 -13.63
C PHE A 184 -41.06 -24.39 -13.12
N PRO A 185 -40.31 -25.19 -13.90
CA PRO A 185 -39.94 -26.54 -13.51
C PRO A 185 -38.80 -26.53 -12.48
N LEU A 186 -39.10 -26.12 -11.24
CA LEU A 186 -38.12 -25.97 -10.14
C LEU A 186 -37.27 -27.23 -9.92
N ALA A 187 -37.88 -28.41 -10.05
CA ALA A 187 -37.18 -29.69 -9.92
C ALA A 187 -36.03 -29.90 -10.92
N LYS A 188 -35.99 -29.17 -12.04
CA LYS A 188 -34.88 -29.22 -13.01
C LYS A 188 -33.62 -28.51 -12.50
N TYR A 189 -33.76 -27.55 -11.58
CA TYR A 189 -32.69 -26.62 -11.19
C TYR A 189 -32.24 -26.76 -9.73
N GLN A 190 -32.81 -27.70 -8.97
CA GLN A 190 -32.43 -28.02 -7.60
C GLN A 190 -31.28 -29.03 -7.55
N SER A 191 -30.27 -28.79 -6.71
CA SER A 191 -29.25 -29.80 -6.42
C SER A 191 -29.79 -30.91 -5.49
N PRO A 192 -29.23 -32.13 -5.52
CA PRO A 192 -29.58 -33.18 -4.55
C PRO A 192 -29.32 -32.80 -3.09
N LEU A 193 -28.38 -31.87 -2.84
CA LEU A 193 -28.10 -31.37 -1.50
C LEU A 193 -29.20 -30.41 -1.03
N SER A 194 -29.65 -29.49 -1.88
CA SER A 194 -30.80 -28.61 -1.59
C SER A 194 -32.07 -29.41 -1.27
N ALA A 195 -32.34 -30.49 -2.02
CA ALA A 195 -33.46 -31.39 -1.76
C ALA A 195 -33.35 -32.16 -0.42
N ALA A 196 -32.12 -32.41 0.05
CA ALA A 196 -31.88 -33.04 1.35
C ALA A 196 -32.01 -32.05 2.51
N ILE A 197 -31.66 -30.77 2.31
CA ILE A 197 -31.82 -29.68 3.27
C ILE A 197 -33.30 -29.36 3.47
N ASP A 198 -34.08 -29.28 2.38
CA ASP A 198 -35.54 -29.09 2.41
C ASP A 198 -36.29 -30.23 3.14
N ALA A 199 -35.71 -31.44 3.19
CA ALA A 199 -36.26 -32.57 3.93
C ALA A 199 -36.11 -32.44 5.47
N GLY A 200 -35.48 -31.35 5.93
CA GLY A 200 -35.58 -30.79 7.27
C GLY A 200 -34.59 -31.36 8.27
N GLN A 201 -33.53 -30.61 8.57
CA GLN A 201 -32.92 -30.44 9.91
C GLN A 201 -32.10 -29.14 10.00
N GLY A 202 -32.41 -28.28 10.99
CA GLY A 202 -31.45 -27.31 11.54
C GLY A 202 -31.89 -25.85 11.59
N GLN A 203 -32.85 -25.50 12.46
CA GLN A 203 -32.89 -24.15 13.03
C GLN A 203 -31.80 -24.04 14.12
N GLY A 204 -30.83 -23.17 13.90
CA GLY A 204 -29.85 -22.74 14.89
C GLY A 204 -29.53 -21.27 14.66
N GLU A 205 -29.56 -20.47 15.72
CA GLU A 205 -29.35 -19.03 15.70
C GLU A 205 -27.97 -18.65 15.13
N GLY A 206 -27.95 -17.58 14.33
CA GLY A 206 -26.83 -17.12 13.52
C GLY A 206 -25.49 -17.06 14.25
N GLY A 207 -24.52 -17.80 13.70
CA GLY A 207 -23.11 -17.66 14.00
C GLY A 207 -22.47 -16.57 13.14
N ILE A 208 -21.56 -15.82 13.75
CA ILE A 208 -20.72 -14.81 13.11
C ILE A 208 -19.97 -15.45 11.93
N ALA A 209 -19.92 -14.75 10.80
CA ALA A 209 -19.14 -15.12 9.63
C ALA A 209 -17.71 -15.54 10.03
N GLY A 210 -17.22 -16.65 9.46
CA GLY A 210 -15.95 -17.26 9.85
C GLY A 210 -14.78 -16.26 9.84
N THR A 211 -13.80 -16.46 10.72
CA THR A 211 -12.66 -15.53 10.90
C THR A 211 -11.68 -15.48 9.71
N THR A 212 -11.91 -16.28 8.66
CA THR A 212 -11.07 -16.34 7.46
C THR A 212 -11.95 -16.13 6.23
N PRO A 213 -11.74 -15.06 5.44
CA PRO A 213 -12.50 -14.82 4.20
C PRO A 213 -12.39 -15.97 3.22
N SER A 214 -13.53 -16.38 2.64
CA SER A 214 -13.57 -17.35 1.55
C SER A 214 -13.36 -16.65 0.21
N GLN A 215 -12.32 -17.04 -0.51
CA GLN A 215 -12.02 -16.52 -1.85
C GLN A 215 -12.45 -17.55 -2.88
N VAL A 216 -13.31 -17.10 -3.80
CA VAL A 216 -14.01 -17.97 -4.75
C VAL A 216 -13.67 -17.49 -6.15
N GLU A 217 -13.05 -18.36 -6.96
CA GLU A 217 -12.71 -18.03 -8.34
C GLU A 217 -13.95 -18.16 -9.23
N ILE A 218 -14.32 -17.06 -9.87
CA ILE A 218 -15.48 -16.96 -10.77
C ILE A 218 -15.01 -16.90 -12.23
N GLY A 219 -15.53 -17.81 -13.05
CA GLY A 219 -15.47 -17.73 -14.51
C GLY A 219 -16.66 -16.93 -15.04
N CYS A 220 -16.42 -16.00 -15.96
CA CYS A 220 -17.50 -15.26 -16.62
C CYS A 220 -17.51 -15.53 -18.12
N ASP A 221 -18.72 -15.59 -18.69
CA ASP A 221 -18.94 -15.58 -20.14
C ASP A 221 -19.89 -14.43 -20.49
N THR A 222 -19.78 -13.93 -21.71
CA THR A 222 -20.63 -12.83 -22.19
C THR A 222 -21.04 -13.11 -23.62
N ASP A 223 -22.32 -12.98 -23.95
CA ASP A 223 -22.78 -13.14 -25.33
C ASP A 223 -22.49 -11.91 -26.20
N TYR A 224 -22.67 -12.10 -27.50
CA TYR A 224 -22.48 -11.06 -28.50
C TYR A 224 -23.35 -9.83 -28.24
N GLU A 225 -24.59 -10.01 -27.77
CA GLU A 225 -25.46 -8.88 -27.43
C GLU A 225 -24.88 -8.04 -26.27
N PHE A 226 -24.26 -8.66 -25.27
CA PHE A 226 -23.60 -7.94 -24.19
C PHE A 226 -22.38 -7.16 -24.72
N PHE A 227 -21.59 -7.78 -25.57
CA PHE A 227 -20.47 -7.13 -26.25
C PHE A 227 -20.93 -5.90 -27.07
N GLN A 228 -22.02 -6.03 -27.82
CA GLN A 228 -22.63 -4.93 -28.57
C GLN A 228 -23.12 -3.80 -27.66
N LYS A 229 -23.80 -4.12 -26.54
CA LYS A 229 -24.25 -3.12 -25.56
C LYS A 229 -23.08 -2.37 -24.91
N ASN A 230 -21.90 -2.96 -24.88
CA ASN A 230 -20.66 -2.33 -24.43
C ASN A 230 -19.88 -1.62 -25.56
N GLY A 231 -20.54 -1.36 -26.69
CA GLY A 231 -19.98 -0.64 -27.82
C GLY A 231 -19.00 -1.46 -28.64
N SER A 232 -19.18 -2.78 -28.68
CA SER A 232 -18.33 -3.73 -29.43
C SER A 232 -16.85 -3.58 -29.07
N SER A 233 -16.57 -3.49 -27.77
CA SER A 233 -15.23 -3.29 -27.23
C SER A 233 -14.93 -4.30 -26.14
N VAL A 234 -13.85 -5.06 -26.32
CA VAL A 234 -13.33 -6.01 -25.32
C VAL A 234 -13.08 -5.30 -24.00
N ALA A 235 -12.44 -4.12 -24.06
CA ALA A 235 -12.14 -3.34 -22.86
C ALA A 235 -13.40 -2.88 -22.12
N ASN A 236 -14.39 -2.32 -22.82
CA ASN A 236 -15.63 -1.88 -22.16
C ASN A 236 -16.42 -3.06 -21.59
N THR A 237 -16.42 -4.20 -22.29
CA THR A 237 -17.12 -5.42 -21.86
C THR A 237 -16.52 -5.95 -20.56
N LEU A 238 -15.19 -6.07 -20.51
CA LEU A 238 -14.49 -6.45 -19.28
C LEU A 238 -14.73 -5.45 -18.15
N ASN A 239 -14.61 -4.15 -18.43
CA ASN A 239 -14.81 -3.11 -17.41
C ASN A 239 -16.22 -3.18 -16.79
N ASP A 240 -17.24 -3.54 -17.57
CA ASP A 240 -18.62 -3.67 -17.09
C ASP A 240 -18.78 -4.92 -16.20
N VAL A 241 -18.18 -6.05 -16.58
CA VAL A 241 -18.09 -7.25 -15.72
C VAL A 241 -17.39 -6.93 -14.41
N GLU A 242 -16.23 -6.27 -14.47
CA GLU A 242 -15.43 -5.90 -13.29
C GLU A 242 -16.17 -4.92 -12.37
N LEU A 243 -16.88 -3.94 -12.94
CA LEU A 243 -17.69 -2.99 -12.18
C LEU A 243 -18.76 -3.73 -11.36
N ILE A 244 -19.49 -4.67 -11.98
CA ILE A 244 -20.56 -5.39 -11.30
C ILE A 244 -19.97 -6.32 -10.23
N ILE A 245 -19.02 -7.18 -10.56
CA ILE A 245 -18.46 -8.14 -9.58
C ILE A 245 -17.74 -7.43 -8.42
N SER A 246 -17.07 -6.30 -8.67
CA SER A 246 -16.45 -5.51 -7.60
C SER A 246 -17.48 -4.96 -6.61
N ASN A 247 -18.65 -4.53 -7.09
CA ASN A 247 -19.74 -4.11 -6.21
C ASN A 247 -20.49 -5.28 -5.55
N VAL A 248 -20.64 -6.42 -6.24
CA VAL A 248 -21.17 -7.67 -5.66
C VAL A 248 -20.32 -8.08 -4.44
N ASN A 249 -18.99 -7.97 -4.55
CA ASN A 249 -18.08 -8.25 -3.44
C ASN A 249 -18.30 -7.36 -2.21
N VAL A 250 -18.82 -6.14 -2.34
CA VAL A 250 -19.16 -5.32 -1.15
C VAL A 250 -20.23 -6.02 -0.31
N ILE A 251 -21.18 -6.67 -0.96
CA ILE A 251 -22.32 -7.33 -0.30
C ILE A 251 -21.89 -8.69 0.26
N TYR A 252 -21.25 -9.51 -0.56
CA TYR A 252 -20.84 -10.85 -0.17
C TYR A 252 -19.78 -10.86 0.94
N ASP A 253 -18.81 -9.94 0.89
CA ASP A 253 -17.77 -9.83 1.92
C ASP A 253 -18.40 -9.44 3.27
N ARG A 254 -19.29 -8.44 3.26
CA ARG A 254 -20.00 -7.97 4.45
C ARG A 254 -20.95 -9.01 5.03
N ASP A 255 -21.78 -9.63 4.21
CA ASP A 255 -22.93 -10.41 4.68
C ASP A 255 -22.58 -11.89 4.95
N VAL A 256 -21.70 -12.47 4.15
CA VAL A 256 -21.41 -13.91 4.18
C VAL A 256 -19.91 -14.25 4.11
N ASN A 257 -19.04 -13.24 4.14
CA ASN A 257 -17.58 -13.38 4.14
C ASN A 257 -17.03 -14.21 2.95
N ILE A 258 -17.65 -13.99 1.79
CA ILE A 258 -17.22 -14.52 0.49
C ILE A 258 -16.71 -13.35 -0.36
N THR A 259 -15.58 -13.52 -1.04
CA THR A 259 -15.08 -12.60 -2.05
C THR A 259 -14.85 -13.35 -3.35
N PHE A 260 -15.42 -12.86 -4.43
CA PHE A 260 -15.19 -13.38 -5.78
C PHE A 260 -13.95 -12.77 -6.42
N GLU A 261 -13.14 -13.60 -7.06
CA GLU A 261 -12.08 -13.16 -7.95
C GLU A 261 -12.27 -13.72 -9.35
N LEU A 262 -12.12 -12.87 -10.37
CA LEU A 262 -12.24 -13.25 -11.76
C LEU A 262 -11.04 -14.13 -12.15
N GLY A 263 -11.32 -15.38 -12.51
CA GLY A 263 -10.32 -16.31 -13.05
C GLY A 263 -10.25 -16.25 -14.58
N THR A 264 -11.37 -16.27 -15.27
CA THR A 264 -11.38 -16.13 -16.73
C THR A 264 -12.64 -15.39 -17.17
N VAL A 265 -12.49 -14.44 -18.09
CA VAL A 265 -13.62 -13.77 -18.74
C VAL A 265 -13.59 -14.09 -20.22
N ILE A 266 -14.63 -14.79 -20.70
CA ILE A 266 -14.85 -15.05 -22.12
C ILE A 266 -15.74 -13.95 -22.70
N ILE A 267 -15.31 -13.37 -23.81
CA ILE A 267 -16.05 -12.36 -24.55
C ILE A 267 -16.39 -12.91 -25.92
N ARG A 268 -17.68 -13.22 -26.14
CA ARG A 268 -18.19 -13.58 -27.47
C ARG A 268 -18.37 -12.29 -28.26
N SER A 269 -17.52 -12.09 -29.27
CA SER A 269 -17.40 -10.83 -30.00
C SER A 269 -18.03 -10.84 -31.39
N ASP A 270 -18.59 -11.98 -31.79
CA ASP A 270 -19.22 -12.19 -33.09
C ASP A 270 -20.63 -12.77 -32.94
N VAL A 271 -21.50 -12.53 -33.93
CA VAL A 271 -22.89 -12.99 -33.94
C VAL A 271 -23.02 -14.52 -34.00
N ASP A 272 -21.99 -15.21 -34.50
CA ASP A 272 -21.93 -16.67 -34.56
C ASP A 272 -21.50 -17.30 -33.21
N ASP A 273 -21.86 -16.67 -32.09
CA ASP A 273 -21.61 -17.18 -30.75
C ASP A 273 -22.43 -18.46 -30.45
N PRO A 274 -22.09 -19.25 -29.41
CA PRO A 274 -22.76 -20.52 -29.15
C PRO A 274 -24.17 -20.38 -28.56
N TYR A 275 -24.71 -19.17 -28.43
CA TYR A 275 -25.86 -18.85 -27.62
C TYR A 275 -27.06 -18.40 -28.47
N THR A 276 -27.95 -19.33 -28.82
CA THR A 276 -29.05 -19.08 -29.77
C THR A 276 -30.44 -18.97 -29.14
N THR A 277 -30.63 -19.49 -27.93
CA THR A 277 -31.95 -19.50 -27.29
C THR A 277 -32.43 -18.11 -26.88
N THR A 278 -33.75 -17.92 -26.91
CA THR A 278 -34.42 -16.63 -26.59
C THR A 278 -35.16 -16.65 -25.26
N THR A 279 -35.04 -17.77 -24.52
CA THR A 279 -35.56 -17.95 -23.18
C THR A 279 -34.39 -18.16 -22.23
N ILE A 280 -34.48 -17.62 -21.02
CA ILE A 280 -33.36 -17.66 -20.07
C ILE A 280 -33.05 -19.09 -19.58
N ASP A 281 -34.06 -19.97 -19.56
CA ASP A 281 -33.90 -21.38 -19.20
C ASP A 281 -33.19 -22.17 -20.30
N GLY A 282 -33.43 -21.81 -21.56
CA GLY A 282 -32.65 -22.28 -22.69
C GLY A 282 -31.20 -21.79 -22.60
N ARG A 283 -31.01 -20.50 -22.25
CA ARG A 283 -29.69 -19.89 -22.19
C ARG A 283 -28.81 -20.50 -21.10
N LEU A 284 -29.36 -20.72 -19.91
CA LEU A 284 -28.65 -21.41 -18.83
C LEU A 284 -28.24 -22.83 -19.25
N GLY A 285 -29.10 -23.53 -19.99
CA GLY A 285 -28.78 -24.86 -20.54
C GLY A 285 -27.69 -24.83 -21.63
N GLU A 286 -27.69 -23.83 -22.52
CA GLU A 286 -26.62 -23.64 -23.50
C GLU A 286 -25.28 -23.29 -22.83
N PHE A 287 -25.31 -22.42 -21.81
CA PHE A 287 -24.13 -22.04 -21.04
C PHE A 287 -23.49 -23.23 -20.34
N ASP A 288 -24.30 -24.01 -19.62
CA ASP A 288 -23.91 -25.27 -18.99
C ASP A 288 -23.30 -26.25 -20.01
N ALA A 289 -24.02 -26.54 -21.10
CA ALA A 289 -23.56 -27.46 -22.12
C ALA A 289 -22.25 -27.02 -22.76
N LYS A 290 -22.09 -25.72 -23.05
CA LYS A 290 -20.87 -25.18 -23.66
C LYS A 290 -19.69 -25.31 -22.70
N TRP A 291 -19.85 -24.87 -21.45
CA TRP A 291 -18.79 -24.93 -20.42
C TRP A 291 -18.49 -26.34 -19.91
N GLY A 292 -19.38 -27.30 -20.17
CA GLY A 292 -19.15 -28.73 -19.98
C GLY A 292 -18.27 -29.39 -21.05
N THR A 293 -17.94 -28.69 -22.14
CA THR A 293 -17.13 -29.21 -23.26
C THR A 293 -15.88 -28.39 -23.51
N ALA A 294 -14.88 -28.99 -24.15
CA ALA A 294 -13.65 -28.29 -24.50
C ALA A 294 -13.91 -27.20 -25.57
N PRO A 295 -13.18 -26.07 -25.53
CA PRO A 295 -12.08 -25.75 -24.60
C PRO A 295 -12.52 -25.27 -23.19
N GLU A 296 -13.75 -24.80 -23.00
CA GLU A 296 -14.23 -24.18 -21.75
C GLU A 296 -14.19 -25.11 -20.53
N SER A 297 -14.32 -26.42 -20.73
CA SER A 297 -14.20 -27.41 -19.66
C SER A 297 -12.81 -27.45 -19.00
N GLY A 298 -11.78 -26.90 -19.65
CA GLY A 298 -10.43 -26.79 -19.11
C GLY A 298 -10.19 -25.56 -18.22
N ILE A 299 -11.13 -24.62 -18.15
CA ILE A 299 -11.02 -23.39 -17.36
C ILE A 299 -11.28 -23.71 -15.89
N TYR A 300 -10.29 -23.43 -15.03
CA TYR A 300 -10.47 -23.51 -13.57
C TYR A 300 -11.49 -22.48 -13.10
N ARG A 301 -12.39 -22.90 -12.21
CA ARG A 301 -13.45 -22.07 -11.62
C ARG A 301 -14.10 -22.81 -10.45
N ASP A 302 -14.56 -22.05 -9.47
CA ASP A 302 -15.41 -22.52 -8.38
C ASP A 302 -16.89 -22.25 -8.66
N ILE A 303 -17.15 -21.23 -9.48
CA ILE A 303 -18.47 -20.79 -9.92
C ILE A 303 -18.39 -20.12 -11.29
N SER A 304 -19.48 -20.13 -12.06
CA SER A 304 -19.57 -19.56 -13.40
C SER A 304 -20.79 -18.66 -13.55
N HIS A 305 -20.60 -17.47 -14.13
CA HIS A 305 -21.66 -16.48 -14.28
C HIS A 305 -21.66 -15.83 -15.65
N MET A 306 -22.79 -15.89 -16.35
CA MET A 306 -22.95 -15.31 -17.67
C MET A 306 -23.62 -13.93 -17.60
N PHE A 307 -22.99 -12.94 -18.21
CA PHE A 307 -23.62 -11.64 -18.48
C PHE A 307 -24.17 -11.63 -19.91
N SER A 308 -25.47 -11.81 -20.04
CA SER A 308 -26.16 -11.77 -21.32
C SER A 308 -26.70 -10.36 -21.60
N GLY A 309 -26.47 -9.85 -22.81
CA GLY A 309 -27.10 -8.62 -23.30
C GLY A 309 -28.44 -8.88 -23.97
N TYR A 310 -28.83 -10.14 -24.15
CA TYR A 310 -30.07 -10.54 -24.80
C TYR A 310 -31.29 -10.22 -23.93
N THR A 311 -32.37 -9.70 -24.53
CA THR A 311 -33.63 -9.48 -23.78
C THR A 311 -34.51 -10.72 -23.85
N PHE A 312 -34.60 -11.46 -22.75
CA PHE A 312 -35.29 -12.75 -22.74
C PHE A 312 -36.81 -12.59 -22.76
N SER A 313 -37.47 -13.55 -23.42
CA SER A 313 -38.92 -13.67 -23.38
C SER A 313 -39.41 -14.17 -22.02
N GLY A 314 -40.67 -13.86 -21.68
CA GLY A 314 -41.29 -14.34 -20.44
C GLY A 314 -41.00 -13.48 -19.21
N GLY A 315 -40.17 -12.43 -19.28
CA GLY A 315 -40.01 -11.45 -18.19
C GLY A 315 -39.23 -11.95 -16.97
N THR A 316 -38.50 -13.07 -17.12
CA THR A 316 -37.46 -13.50 -16.20
C THR A 316 -36.14 -12.89 -16.66
N ILE A 317 -35.41 -12.26 -15.74
CA ILE A 317 -34.12 -11.59 -16.04
C ILE A 317 -32.90 -12.26 -15.41
N GLY A 318 -33.10 -13.27 -14.56
CA GLY A 318 -32.04 -14.05 -13.95
C GLY A 318 -32.48 -15.49 -13.67
N LEU A 319 -31.55 -16.42 -13.86
CA LEU A 319 -31.73 -17.83 -13.50
C LEU A 319 -30.38 -18.49 -13.19
N ALA A 320 -30.33 -19.22 -12.09
CA ALA A 320 -29.17 -19.99 -11.68
C ALA A 320 -29.56 -21.37 -11.12
N TYR A 321 -28.63 -22.31 -11.15
CA TYR A 321 -28.78 -23.59 -10.47
C TYR A 321 -28.60 -23.43 -8.96
N LEU A 322 -29.43 -24.13 -8.17
CA LEU A 322 -29.49 -23.98 -6.71
C LEU A 322 -28.48 -24.89 -5.99
N GLY A 323 -27.63 -24.33 -5.13
CA GLY A 323 -26.75 -25.10 -4.22
C GLY A 323 -25.77 -26.00 -4.95
N VAL A 324 -25.02 -25.42 -5.90
CA VAL A 324 -24.15 -26.14 -6.83
C VAL A 324 -22.66 -25.89 -6.64
N VAL A 325 -22.28 -24.83 -5.91
CA VAL A 325 -20.87 -24.54 -5.65
C VAL A 325 -20.23 -25.73 -4.94
N CYS A 326 -19.22 -26.33 -5.55
CA CYS A 326 -18.45 -27.44 -4.95
C CYS A 326 -19.23 -28.70 -4.55
N ASN A 327 -20.43 -28.89 -5.09
CA ASN A 327 -21.18 -30.14 -4.96
C ASN A 327 -20.69 -31.11 -6.04
N SER A 328 -20.20 -32.29 -5.64
CA SER A 328 -19.55 -33.37 -6.44
C SER A 328 -20.22 -33.85 -7.76
N ILE A 329 -21.30 -33.19 -8.19
CA ILE A 329 -21.88 -33.31 -9.52
C ILE A 329 -21.04 -32.45 -10.46
N THR A 330 -20.46 -33.09 -11.47
CA THR A 330 -19.73 -32.41 -12.55
C THR A 330 -20.42 -31.14 -13.02
N ASN A 331 -19.70 -30.02 -12.95
CA ASN A 331 -19.90 -28.79 -13.73
C ASN A 331 -21.36 -28.34 -13.87
N ALA A 332 -22.00 -27.85 -12.80
CA ALA A 332 -23.34 -27.24 -12.86
C ALA A 332 -23.41 -25.86 -12.15
N GLN A 333 -22.26 -25.23 -11.90
CA GLN A 333 -22.14 -24.02 -11.07
C GLN A 333 -22.49 -22.74 -11.85
N TYR A 334 -23.62 -22.74 -12.54
CA TYR A 334 -23.96 -21.72 -13.53
C TYR A 334 -25.10 -20.81 -13.08
N GLY A 335 -24.94 -19.53 -13.38
CA GLY A 335 -26.00 -18.53 -13.35
C GLY A 335 -25.94 -17.63 -14.59
N VAL A 336 -27.10 -17.21 -15.07
CA VAL A 336 -27.24 -16.28 -16.19
C VAL A 336 -28.05 -15.07 -15.74
N VAL A 337 -27.59 -13.88 -16.11
CA VAL A 337 -28.33 -12.63 -15.93
C VAL A 337 -28.53 -11.91 -17.26
N GLU A 338 -29.72 -11.34 -17.47
CA GLU A 338 -29.97 -10.28 -18.45
C GLU A 338 -29.26 -9.01 -17.97
N SER A 339 -27.97 -8.90 -18.22
CA SER A 339 -27.19 -7.73 -17.87
C SER A 339 -27.57 -6.53 -18.73
N ARG A 340 -27.44 -5.33 -18.16
CA ARG A 340 -27.87 -4.06 -18.78
C ARG A 340 -29.33 -4.09 -19.25
N TYR A 341 -30.20 -4.78 -18.51
CA TYR A 341 -31.66 -4.68 -18.65
C TYR A 341 -32.20 -3.32 -18.17
N THR A 342 -31.46 -2.70 -17.26
CA THR A 342 -31.67 -1.33 -16.73
C THR A 342 -30.34 -0.57 -16.74
N THR A 343 -30.41 0.76 -16.78
CA THR A 343 -29.26 1.68 -16.69
C THR A 343 -28.82 1.89 -15.24
N THR A 344 -29.71 1.70 -14.28
CA THR A 344 -29.43 1.97 -12.86
C THR A 344 -28.55 0.88 -12.23
N LEU A 345 -27.40 1.29 -11.69
CA LEU A 345 -26.34 0.39 -11.27
C LEU A 345 -26.73 -0.54 -10.10
N ASN A 346 -27.45 -0.06 -9.08
CA ASN A 346 -27.85 -0.87 -7.92
C ASN A 346 -28.71 -2.09 -8.30
N TYR A 347 -29.60 -1.94 -9.29
CA TYR A 347 -30.42 -3.04 -9.78
C TYR A 347 -29.61 -4.11 -10.53
N ARG A 348 -28.60 -3.67 -11.30
CA ARG A 348 -27.67 -4.58 -11.98
C ARG A 348 -26.81 -5.34 -10.98
N ILE A 349 -26.31 -4.66 -9.95
CA ILE A 349 -25.57 -5.30 -8.84
C ILE A 349 -26.47 -6.33 -8.16
N SER A 350 -27.67 -5.91 -7.74
CA SER A 350 -28.64 -6.78 -7.06
C SER A 350 -28.96 -8.03 -7.86
N LEU A 351 -29.17 -7.92 -9.18
CA LEU A 351 -29.47 -9.08 -10.04
C LEU A 351 -28.33 -10.11 -10.04
N SER A 352 -27.09 -9.68 -10.24
CA SER A 352 -25.94 -10.59 -10.19
C SER A 352 -25.75 -11.18 -8.79
N THR A 353 -25.89 -10.36 -7.74
CA THR A 353 -25.84 -10.84 -6.35
C THR A 353 -26.91 -11.89 -6.06
N HIS A 354 -28.13 -11.71 -6.58
CA HIS A 354 -29.26 -12.64 -6.40
C HIS A 354 -28.98 -14.01 -7.02
N GLU A 355 -28.58 -14.04 -8.29
CA GLU A 355 -28.35 -15.32 -8.99
C GLU A 355 -27.13 -16.06 -8.45
N LEU A 356 -26.08 -15.33 -8.05
CA LEU A 356 -24.97 -15.95 -7.33
C LEU A 356 -25.45 -16.52 -5.99
N GLY A 357 -26.44 -15.92 -5.33
CA GLY A 357 -27.02 -16.39 -4.07
C GLY A 357 -27.63 -17.77 -4.24
N HIS A 358 -28.38 -17.99 -5.32
CA HIS A 358 -28.92 -19.31 -5.66
C HIS A 358 -27.82 -20.35 -5.83
N ASN A 359 -26.68 -20.02 -6.47
CA ASN A 359 -25.58 -20.98 -6.58
C ASN A 359 -25.04 -21.42 -5.21
N TRP A 360 -25.15 -20.57 -4.19
CA TRP A 360 -24.86 -20.81 -2.77
C TRP A 360 -26.03 -21.35 -1.95
N ASP A 361 -27.05 -21.92 -2.61
CA ASP A 361 -28.22 -22.55 -2.00
C ASP A 361 -29.23 -21.58 -1.35
N ALA A 362 -29.09 -20.27 -1.57
CA ALA A 362 -30.08 -19.32 -1.08
C ALA A 362 -31.40 -19.47 -1.85
N THR A 363 -32.51 -19.57 -1.13
CA THR A 363 -33.85 -19.63 -1.73
C THR A 363 -34.51 -18.23 -1.75
N HIS A 364 -35.61 -18.10 -2.49
CA HIS A 364 -36.39 -16.87 -2.49
C HIS A 364 -37.05 -16.63 -1.12
N CYS A 365 -36.70 -15.54 -0.45
CA CYS A 365 -37.20 -15.23 0.89
C CYS A 365 -38.71 -14.88 0.93
N ASP A 366 -39.33 -14.50 -0.19
CA ASP A 366 -40.75 -14.12 -0.26
C ASP A 366 -41.66 -15.33 -0.38
N SER A 367 -41.13 -16.44 -0.91
CA SER A 367 -41.78 -17.75 -0.86
C SER A 367 -41.97 -18.27 0.58
N GLN A 368 -41.23 -17.70 1.53
CA GLN A 368 -41.26 -18.07 2.94
C GLN A 368 -42.06 -17.10 3.83
N GLY A 369 -42.68 -16.09 3.22
CA GLY A 369 -43.49 -15.09 3.93
C GLY A 369 -42.68 -14.02 4.67
N ALA A 370 -41.38 -13.87 4.37
CA ALA A 370 -40.54 -12.85 4.97
C ALA A 370 -40.94 -11.44 4.49
N THR A 371 -41.16 -10.52 5.42
CA THR A 371 -41.54 -9.12 5.12
C THR A 371 -40.35 -8.23 4.77
N ASN A 372 -39.11 -8.69 5.00
CA ASN A 372 -37.85 -7.98 4.75
C ASN A 372 -36.96 -8.81 3.80
N CYS A 373 -37.43 -9.02 2.57
CA CYS A 373 -36.86 -9.99 1.64
C CYS A 373 -35.87 -9.38 0.62
N HIS A 374 -35.14 -8.36 1.05
CA HIS A 374 -34.06 -7.62 0.37
C HIS A 374 -33.62 -8.09 -1.05
N ILE A 375 -32.39 -8.61 -1.22
CA ILE A 375 -31.85 -9.01 -2.53
C ILE A 375 -32.49 -10.31 -3.03
N MET A 376 -32.77 -11.29 -2.18
CA MET A 376 -33.31 -12.60 -2.58
C MET A 376 -34.82 -12.62 -2.85
N CYS A 377 -35.46 -11.45 -2.98
CA CYS A 377 -36.85 -11.36 -3.45
C CYS A 377 -36.98 -11.87 -4.88
N SER A 378 -38.00 -12.70 -5.14
CA SER A 378 -38.25 -13.24 -6.48
C SER A 378 -38.50 -12.18 -7.56
N SER A 379 -38.80 -10.94 -7.17
CA SER A 379 -38.80 -9.77 -8.03
C SER A 379 -37.62 -8.88 -7.67
N ASN A 380 -36.74 -8.56 -8.62
CA ASN A 380 -35.61 -7.68 -8.32
C ASN A 380 -36.13 -6.27 -7.99
N GLY A 381 -35.82 -5.78 -6.80
CA GLY A 381 -36.42 -4.54 -6.28
C GLY A 381 -37.85 -4.67 -5.73
N GLY A 382 -38.39 -5.88 -5.63
CA GLY A 382 -39.65 -6.18 -4.94
C GLY A 382 -39.47 -6.32 -3.42
N CYS A 383 -40.51 -6.77 -2.72
CA CYS A 383 -40.46 -7.16 -1.30
C CYS A 383 -39.86 -6.11 -0.32
N GLY A 384 -40.15 -4.84 -0.52
CA GLY A 384 -39.56 -3.73 0.26
C GLY A 384 -38.40 -3.02 -0.45
N GLY A 385 -38.00 -3.50 -1.63
CA GLY A 385 -37.02 -2.89 -2.52
C GLY A 385 -35.57 -3.13 -2.11
N ILE A 386 -34.65 -2.77 -3.00
CA ILE A 386 -33.19 -2.75 -2.78
C ILE A 386 -32.69 -1.33 -2.44
N ALA A 387 -33.60 -0.54 -1.90
CA ALA A 387 -33.50 0.87 -1.57
C ALA A 387 -32.97 1.07 -0.14
N GLY A 388 -32.38 2.23 0.15
CA GLY A 388 -31.88 2.54 1.50
C GLY A 388 -30.85 1.51 1.96
N SER A 389 -31.11 0.86 3.10
CA SER A 389 -30.26 -0.19 3.70
C SER A 389 -30.56 -1.61 3.16
N ASN A 390 -31.41 -1.75 2.14
CA ASN A 390 -31.88 -3.06 1.67
C ASN A 390 -31.02 -3.68 0.55
N LEU A 391 -29.92 -3.06 0.13
CA LEU A 391 -28.95 -3.69 -0.77
C LEU A 391 -28.03 -4.64 0.02
N LYS A 392 -28.64 -5.69 0.56
CA LYS A 392 -28.02 -6.71 1.42
C LYS A 392 -28.77 -8.03 1.38
N PHE A 393 -28.13 -9.09 1.87
CA PHE A 393 -28.83 -10.31 2.22
C PHE A 393 -29.58 -10.13 3.55
N ASP A 394 -30.76 -10.72 3.64
CA ASP A 394 -31.48 -10.80 4.90
C ASP A 394 -30.92 -11.95 5.78
N PRO A 395 -31.21 -11.96 7.09
CA PRO A 395 -30.65 -12.96 8.00
C PRO A 395 -30.90 -14.42 7.61
N PHE A 396 -32.02 -14.69 6.91
CA PHE A 396 -32.32 -16.03 6.45
C PHE A 396 -31.40 -16.45 5.30
N THR A 397 -31.23 -15.60 4.29
CA THR A 397 -30.26 -15.84 3.21
C THR A 397 -28.83 -16.00 3.74
N ILE A 398 -28.41 -15.16 4.70
CA ILE A 398 -27.09 -15.28 5.33
C ILE A 398 -26.94 -16.68 5.96
N SER A 399 -27.98 -17.18 6.63
CA SER A 399 -27.98 -18.51 7.24
C SER A 399 -27.87 -19.63 6.20
N GLU A 400 -28.62 -19.56 5.08
CA GLU A 400 -28.54 -20.56 4.01
C GLU A 400 -27.14 -20.62 3.40
N VAL A 401 -26.61 -19.47 2.96
CA VAL A 401 -25.31 -19.37 2.30
C VAL A 401 -24.17 -19.82 3.22
N THR A 402 -24.15 -19.37 4.48
CA THR A 402 -23.08 -19.74 5.42
C THR A 402 -23.16 -21.20 5.85
N THR A 403 -24.36 -21.77 5.94
CA THR A 403 -24.55 -23.21 6.19
C THR A 403 -24.03 -24.03 5.03
N TYR A 404 -24.39 -23.65 3.79
CA TYR A 404 -23.92 -24.32 2.59
C TYR A 404 -22.39 -24.23 2.45
N LEU A 405 -21.82 -23.04 2.67
CA LEU A 405 -20.37 -22.81 2.68
C LEU A 405 -19.64 -23.72 3.68
N GLY A 406 -20.22 -23.98 4.86
CA GLY A 406 -19.66 -24.89 5.85
C GLY A 406 -19.79 -26.38 5.51
N GLN A 407 -20.61 -26.75 4.52
CA GLN A 407 -20.86 -28.14 4.10
C GLN A 407 -20.04 -28.57 2.88
N VAL A 408 -19.60 -27.62 2.07
CA VAL A 408 -18.84 -27.92 0.85
C VAL A 408 -17.37 -28.17 1.13
N GLY A 409 -16.76 -29.08 0.36
CA GLY A 409 -15.38 -29.54 0.57
C GLY A 409 -14.31 -28.76 -0.21
N CYS A 410 -14.66 -27.68 -0.90
CA CYS A 410 -13.68 -26.87 -1.63
C CYS A 410 -12.80 -26.05 -0.69
N ASP A 411 -11.54 -25.90 -1.08
CA ASP A 411 -10.58 -25.08 -0.38
C ASP A 411 -10.65 -23.63 -0.88
N PHE A 412 -11.51 -22.82 -0.25
CA PHE A 412 -11.65 -21.40 -0.53
C PHE A 412 -10.69 -20.52 0.30
N VAL A 413 -9.63 -21.11 0.87
CA VAL A 413 -8.76 -20.36 1.79
C VAL A 413 -7.84 -19.44 1.00
N ARG A 414 -8.11 -18.12 1.10
CA ARG A 414 -7.13 -17.11 0.76
C ARG A 414 -6.03 -17.12 1.82
N PRO A 415 -4.77 -17.44 1.48
CA PRO A 415 -3.70 -17.32 2.45
C PRO A 415 -3.53 -15.85 2.82
N SER A 416 -3.48 -15.56 4.12
CA SER A 416 -3.29 -14.19 4.60
C SER A 416 -2.01 -13.58 4.01
N PRO A 417 -2.01 -12.27 3.67
CA PRO A 417 -0.81 -11.60 3.19
C PRO A 417 0.38 -11.84 4.11
N ALA A 418 1.55 -12.10 3.52
CA ALA A 418 2.77 -12.37 4.25
C ALA A 418 3.30 -11.10 4.93
N ALA A 419 3.55 -11.19 6.23
CA ALA A 419 4.30 -10.18 6.97
C ALA A 419 5.80 -10.24 6.65
N LEU A 420 6.51 -9.16 6.97
CA LEU A 420 7.96 -9.10 6.82
C LEU A 420 8.69 -9.70 8.03
N PRO A 421 9.88 -10.31 7.83
CA PRO A 421 10.48 -10.59 6.53
C PRO A 421 9.75 -11.75 5.82
N PHE A 422 9.54 -11.60 4.51
CA PHE A 422 9.17 -12.73 3.66
C PHE A 422 10.44 -13.51 3.34
N THR A 423 10.43 -14.83 3.54
CA THR A 423 11.55 -15.72 3.23
C THR A 423 11.05 -17.04 2.70
N GLU A 424 11.65 -17.50 1.60
CA GLU A 424 11.39 -18.79 0.97
C GLU A 424 12.72 -19.48 0.63
N PRO A 425 13.14 -20.45 1.47
CA PRO A 425 14.29 -21.33 1.22
C PRO A 425 13.88 -22.69 0.61
N PHE A 426 12.63 -22.88 0.17
CA PHE A 426 12.14 -24.10 -0.49
C PHE A 426 12.47 -25.41 0.25
N THR A 427 12.16 -25.50 1.55
CA THR A 427 12.56 -26.66 2.39
C THR A 427 11.69 -27.91 2.20
N THR A 428 10.64 -27.84 1.37
CA THR A 428 9.66 -28.92 1.14
C THR A 428 9.62 -29.32 -0.32
N THR A 429 9.18 -30.54 -0.63
CA THR A 429 9.08 -31.06 -2.01
C THR A 429 7.90 -30.49 -2.81
N THR A 430 7.07 -29.65 -2.20
CA THR A 430 5.94 -28.97 -2.85
C THR A 430 6.04 -27.48 -2.60
N LEU A 431 5.66 -26.68 -3.60
CA LEU A 431 5.60 -25.23 -3.47
C LEU A 431 4.52 -24.86 -2.44
N SER A 432 4.86 -23.99 -1.49
CA SER A 432 3.92 -23.57 -0.44
C SER A 432 2.83 -22.68 -1.03
N THR A 433 1.58 -23.14 -1.05
CA THR A 433 0.42 -22.36 -1.51
C THR A 433 0.14 -21.13 -0.64
N ALA A 434 0.63 -21.12 0.61
CA ALA A 434 0.54 -19.95 1.49
C ALA A 434 1.50 -18.81 1.09
N ARG A 435 2.63 -19.16 0.46
CA ARG A 435 3.67 -18.21 0.02
C ARG A 435 3.61 -17.92 -1.46
N TRP A 436 3.11 -18.84 -2.26
CA TRP A 436 3.00 -18.76 -3.72
C TRP A 436 1.58 -19.11 -4.12
N THR A 437 0.80 -18.07 -4.41
CA THR A 437 -0.63 -18.21 -4.70
C THR A 437 -0.91 -18.56 -6.17
N TYR A 438 0.12 -18.47 -7.03
CA TYR A 438 0.09 -18.91 -8.41
C TYR A 438 1.30 -19.74 -8.74
N ASN A 439 1.07 -20.84 -9.46
CA ASN A 439 2.09 -21.70 -10.01
C ASN A 439 1.60 -22.29 -11.33
N ASP A 440 2.33 -21.99 -12.38
CA ASP A 440 2.20 -22.56 -13.71
C ASP A 440 3.56 -23.14 -14.10
N GLY A 441 3.63 -24.47 -14.25
CA GLY A 441 4.87 -25.18 -14.58
C GLY A 441 5.97 -25.27 -13.51
N GLY A 442 5.97 -24.42 -12.48
CA GLY A 442 7.01 -24.42 -11.45
C GLY A 442 7.03 -25.66 -10.55
N VAL A 443 8.22 -26.25 -10.38
CA VAL A 443 8.41 -27.49 -9.60
C VAL A 443 9.53 -27.31 -8.57
N ILE A 444 9.32 -27.79 -7.35
CA ILE A 444 10.42 -27.86 -6.38
C ILE A 444 11.29 -29.08 -6.65
N SER A 445 12.59 -28.85 -6.80
CA SER A 445 13.56 -29.87 -7.22
C SER A 445 14.84 -29.83 -6.41
N SER A 446 15.54 -30.95 -6.32
CA SER A 446 16.90 -31.09 -5.77
C SER A 446 17.94 -31.36 -6.88
N THR A 447 17.66 -30.90 -8.10
CA THR A 447 18.49 -31.17 -9.29
C THR A 447 19.53 -30.09 -9.54
N ALA A 448 19.47 -28.96 -8.82
CA ALA A 448 20.45 -27.90 -8.96
C ALA A 448 21.81 -28.33 -8.38
N THR A 449 22.87 -27.63 -8.77
CA THR A 449 24.22 -27.97 -8.32
C THR A 449 24.64 -27.01 -7.21
N ASN A 450 24.53 -27.45 -5.95
CA ASN A 450 24.87 -26.68 -4.74
C ASN A 450 23.80 -25.65 -4.32
N GLU A 451 22.60 -26.12 -4.02
CA GLU A 451 21.56 -25.31 -3.39
C GLU A 451 22.11 -24.56 -2.15
N PRO A 452 21.99 -23.22 -2.11
CA PRO A 452 22.47 -22.40 -1.00
C PRO A 452 21.83 -22.78 0.33
N SER A 453 20.53 -23.09 0.30
CA SER A 453 19.81 -23.68 1.41
C SER A 453 19.49 -25.14 1.10
N ALA A 454 19.80 -26.05 2.03
CA ALA A 454 19.57 -27.48 1.80
C ALA A 454 18.07 -27.81 1.98
N LEU A 455 17.39 -28.55 1.08
CA LEU A 455 17.90 -29.39 -0.02
C LEU A 455 17.30 -29.07 -1.41
N TYR A 456 16.36 -28.12 -1.52
CA TYR A 456 15.62 -27.92 -2.77
C TYR A 456 15.64 -26.48 -3.25
N SER A 457 15.31 -26.29 -4.52
CA SER A 457 15.12 -25.00 -5.18
C SER A 457 13.88 -25.07 -6.07
N LEU A 458 13.32 -23.91 -6.42
CA LEU A 458 12.29 -23.81 -7.44
C LEU A 458 12.92 -23.93 -8.83
N ASN A 459 12.43 -24.83 -9.66
CA ASN A 459 12.80 -24.95 -11.07
C ASN A 459 11.69 -24.41 -11.96
N LEU A 460 12.05 -23.54 -12.90
CA LEU A 460 11.23 -23.09 -14.02
C LEU A 460 11.95 -23.49 -15.31
N ASN A 461 11.30 -24.28 -16.16
CA ASN A 461 11.89 -24.83 -17.38
C ASN A 461 11.04 -24.69 -18.65
N SER A 462 9.91 -23.99 -18.60
CA SER A 462 9.18 -23.47 -19.76
C SER A 462 8.91 -24.53 -20.84
N THR A 463 7.96 -25.43 -20.58
CA THR A 463 7.75 -26.60 -21.45
C THR A 463 6.90 -26.35 -22.69
N GLY A 464 6.32 -25.17 -22.86
CA GLY A 464 5.43 -24.83 -23.97
C GLY A 464 6.06 -23.90 -25.01
N VAL A 465 5.48 -23.93 -26.23
CA VAL A 465 6.00 -23.20 -27.40
C VAL A 465 5.20 -21.95 -27.76
N ASN A 466 4.08 -21.68 -27.07
CA ASN A 466 3.28 -20.49 -27.29
C ASN A 466 3.77 -19.34 -26.41
N ALA A 467 3.54 -18.10 -26.84
CA ALA A 467 4.05 -16.87 -26.21
C ALA A 467 3.61 -16.62 -24.74
N TYR A 468 2.85 -17.55 -24.15
CA TYR A 468 2.33 -17.52 -22.78
C TYR A 468 2.23 -18.92 -22.14
N ASP A 469 2.88 -19.94 -22.71
CA ASP A 469 3.01 -21.26 -22.05
C ASP A 469 4.32 -21.33 -21.22
N ASP A 470 4.84 -20.16 -20.82
CA ASP A 470 6.05 -20.05 -20.02
C ASP A 470 5.76 -20.40 -18.56
N ASP A 471 6.73 -21.04 -17.89
CA ASP A 471 6.59 -21.31 -16.46
C ASP A 471 6.58 -20.01 -15.66
N GLU A 472 5.67 -19.90 -14.70
CA GLU A 472 5.47 -18.70 -13.90
C GLU A 472 5.04 -19.04 -12.47
N VAL A 473 5.67 -18.39 -11.50
CA VAL A 473 5.20 -18.37 -10.10
C VAL A 473 4.98 -16.95 -9.61
N ARG A 474 3.98 -16.76 -8.75
CA ARG A 474 3.72 -15.48 -8.09
C ARG A 474 3.60 -15.68 -6.59
N SER A 475 4.28 -14.82 -5.83
CA SER A 475 4.17 -14.84 -4.37
C SER A 475 2.74 -14.46 -3.93
N ASN A 476 2.40 -14.78 -2.69
CA ASN A 476 1.31 -14.10 -1.99
C ASN A 476 1.63 -12.60 -1.87
N TYR A 477 0.64 -11.78 -1.54
CA TYR A 477 0.85 -10.40 -1.14
C TYR A 477 1.84 -10.33 0.03
N ILE A 478 2.79 -9.40 -0.04
CA ILE A 478 3.75 -9.12 1.02
C ILE A 478 3.48 -7.69 1.50
N LEU A 479 3.31 -7.53 2.81
CA LEU A 479 2.93 -6.26 3.42
C LEU A 479 4.11 -5.29 3.47
N LEU A 480 4.26 -4.44 2.44
CA LEU A 480 5.29 -3.39 2.36
C LEU A 480 4.77 -1.96 2.58
N GLY A 481 3.48 -1.78 2.83
CA GLY A 481 2.88 -0.46 3.02
C GLY A 481 3.50 0.28 4.21
N GLY A 482 3.76 1.58 4.02
CA GLY A 482 4.35 2.44 5.06
C GLY A 482 5.85 2.22 5.32
N THR A 483 6.51 1.34 4.57
CA THR A 483 7.96 1.10 4.73
C THR A 483 8.80 2.21 4.07
N ALA A 484 9.85 2.65 4.76
CA ALA A 484 10.78 3.67 4.25
C ALA A 484 11.73 3.11 3.18
N ALA A 485 12.27 1.91 3.43
CA ALA A 485 13.15 1.18 2.53
C ALA A 485 12.88 -0.33 2.64
N ALA A 486 12.85 -1.02 1.50
CA ALA A 486 12.70 -2.46 1.44
C ALA A 486 13.65 -3.04 0.39
N THR A 487 14.08 -4.28 0.59
CA THR A 487 15.03 -4.97 -0.28
C THR A 487 14.46 -6.33 -0.65
N ALA A 488 14.56 -6.71 -1.93
CA ALA A 488 14.31 -8.06 -2.41
C ALA A 488 15.65 -8.75 -2.74
N VAL A 489 15.80 -9.99 -2.29
CA VAL A 489 16.97 -10.84 -2.55
C VAL A 489 16.48 -12.17 -3.07
N TYR A 490 17.20 -12.75 -4.02
CA TYR A 490 16.99 -14.11 -4.51
C TYR A 490 18.28 -14.63 -5.11
N LYS A 491 18.41 -15.94 -5.23
CA LYS A 491 19.57 -16.61 -5.80
C LYS A 491 19.14 -17.41 -7.02
N VAL A 492 19.96 -17.40 -8.07
CA VAL A 492 19.66 -18.12 -9.32
C VAL A 492 20.86 -18.94 -9.80
N GLU A 493 20.58 -20.15 -10.25
CA GLU A 493 21.44 -21.01 -11.07
C GLU A 493 20.70 -21.38 -12.36
N ARG A 494 21.42 -21.50 -13.48
CA ARG A 494 20.84 -22.01 -14.74
C ARG A 494 21.61 -23.22 -15.27
N THR A 495 20.90 -24.17 -15.86
CA THR A 495 21.48 -25.34 -16.53
C THR A 495 20.73 -25.63 -17.82
N GLY A 496 21.46 -25.84 -18.92
CA GLY A 496 20.86 -26.24 -20.20
C GLY A 496 20.29 -25.09 -21.04
N VAL A 497 19.98 -23.94 -20.43
CA VAL A 497 19.36 -22.77 -21.08
C VAL A 497 20.20 -22.17 -22.21
N GLU A 498 19.66 -22.08 -23.43
CA GLU A 498 20.29 -21.49 -24.61
C GLU A 498 20.58 -19.99 -24.48
N ALA A 499 21.52 -19.50 -25.30
CA ALA A 499 21.85 -18.08 -25.33
C ALA A 499 20.68 -17.24 -25.87
N GLY A 500 20.28 -16.21 -25.10
CA GLY A 500 19.20 -15.28 -25.46
C GLY A 500 17.90 -15.48 -24.69
N GLU A 501 17.70 -16.65 -24.08
CA GLU A 501 16.55 -16.89 -23.21
C GLU A 501 16.69 -16.18 -21.86
N THR A 502 15.58 -15.98 -21.18
CA THR A 502 15.50 -15.09 -20.03
C THR A 502 14.70 -15.65 -18.85
N LEU A 503 15.20 -15.36 -17.65
CA LEU A 503 14.39 -15.34 -16.43
C LEU A 503 14.05 -13.88 -16.11
N ILE A 504 12.77 -13.58 -16.04
CA ILE A 504 12.24 -12.24 -15.77
C ILE A 504 11.69 -12.23 -14.35
N VAL A 505 12.24 -11.34 -13.52
CA VAL A 505 11.79 -11.11 -12.15
C VAL A 505 11.05 -9.79 -12.12
N GLU A 506 9.80 -9.82 -11.69
CA GLU A 506 8.91 -8.68 -11.72
C GLU A 506 8.32 -8.44 -10.33
N TYR A 507 7.93 -7.20 -10.08
CA TYR A 507 7.12 -6.86 -8.93
C TYR A 507 5.80 -6.24 -9.35
N LEU A 508 4.76 -6.48 -8.56
CA LEU A 508 3.49 -5.78 -8.71
C LEU A 508 3.64 -4.39 -8.10
N ASN A 509 3.46 -3.34 -8.91
CA ASN A 509 3.58 -1.96 -8.45
C ASN A 509 2.25 -1.43 -7.87
N SER A 510 2.27 -0.22 -7.32
CA SER A 510 1.12 0.43 -6.67
C SER A 510 -0.02 0.76 -7.64
N SER A 511 0.25 0.77 -8.94
CA SER A 511 -0.77 0.88 -9.99
C SER A 511 -1.38 -0.48 -10.38
N LEU A 512 -0.94 -1.56 -9.72
CA LEU A 512 -1.27 -2.96 -9.96
C LEU A 512 -0.81 -3.47 -11.33
N ASP A 513 0.30 -2.92 -11.84
CA ASP A 513 0.95 -3.37 -13.06
C ASP A 513 2.25 -4.12 -12.72
N TRP A 514 2.50 -5.23 -13.42
CA TRP A 514 3.77 -5.95 -13.32
C TRP A 514 4.89 -5.12 -13.94
N THR A 515 5.93 -4.87 -13.16
CA THR A 515 7.09 -4.09 -13.57
C THR A 515 8.35 -4.93 -13.40
N ALA A 516 9.20 -4.97 -14.43
CA ALA A 516 10.47 -5.66 -14.36
C ALA A 516 11.35 -5.09 -13.24
N LEU A 517 11.73 -5.97 -12.30
CA LEU A 517 12.78 -5.73 -11.31
C LEU A 517 14.14 -6.12 -11.90
N ASN A 518 14.18 -7.23 -12.63
CA ASN A 518 15.38 -7.73 -13.28
C ASN A 518 15.03 -8.62 -14.48
N THR A 519 15.92 -8.69 -15.46
CA THR A 519 15.84 -9.64 -16.57
C THR A 519 17.21 -10.28 -16.73
N LEU A 520 17.30 -11.58 -16.43
CA LEU A 520 18.53 -12.35 -16.55
C LEU A 520 18.53 -13.04 -17.91
N THR A 521 19.47 -12.69 -18.78
CA THR A 521 19.62 -13.36 -20.09
C THR A 521 20.70 -14.44 -20.01
N SER A 522 20.38 -15.63 -20.54
CA SER A 522 21.34 -16.71 -20.69
C SER A 522 22.36 -16.40 -21.78
N ASP A 523 23.62 -16.77 -21.51
CA ASP A 523 24.71 -16.75 -22.47
C ASP A 523 24.98 -18.13 -23.10
N GLY A 524 24.10 -19.11 -22.83
CA GLY A 524 24.24 -20.49 -23.27
C GLY A 524 25.18 -21.35 -22.41
N THR A 525 25.67 -20.82 -21.28
CA THR A 525 26.53 -21.57 -20.35
C THR A 525 25.76 -22.04 -19.13
N THR A 526 25.98 -23.31 -18.77
CA THR A 526 25.53 -23.91 -17.51
C THR A 526 26.32 -23.36 -16.33
N GLN A 527 25.62 -22.98 -15.28
CA GLN A 527 26.17 -22.58 -13.99
C GLN A 527 26.23 -23.78 -13.04
N THR A 528 27.13 -23.72 -12.07
CA THR A 528 27.26 -24.74 -11.00
C THR A 528 27.26 -24.11 -9.61
N VAL A 529 26.98 -22.81 -9.54
CA VAL A 529 26.94 -22.00 -8.33
C VAL A 529 25.84 -20.97 -8.50
N PHE A 530 24.98 -20.86 -7.49
CA PHE A 530 23.95 -19.83 -7.43
C PHE A 530 24.55 -18.43 -7.31
N THR A 531 24.08 -17.53 -8.17
CA THR A 531 24.39 -16.09 -8.12
C THR A 531 23.35 -15.36 -7.29
N THR A 532 23.77 -14.55 -6.31
CA THR A 532 22.85 -13.75 -5.48
C THR A 532 22.55 -12.41 -6.17
N TYR A 533 21.27 -12.08 -6.28
CA TYR A 533 20.77 -10.79 -6.75
C TYR A 533 20.11 -10.04 -5.60
N THR A 534 20.39 -8.75 -5.47
CA THR A 534 19.88 -7.89 -4.40
C THR A 534 19.38 -6.58 -5.01
N HIS A 535 18.14 -6.21 -4.70
CA HIS A 535 17.47 -5.05 -5.28
C HIS A 535 16.81 -4.20 -4.21
N SER A 536 17.11 -2.90 -4.19
CA SER A 536 16.32 -1.93 -3.42
C SER A 536 14.98 -1.72 -4.10
N LEU A 537 13.89 -1.89 -3.35
CA LEU A 537 12.54 -1.77 -3.88
C LEU A 537 12.12 -0.31 -4.04
N PRO A 538 11.66 0.11 -5.23
CA PRO A 538 11.28 1.50 -5.52
C PRO A 538 10.00 1.91 -4.77
N THR A 539 9.69 3.21 -4.75
CA THR A 539 8.56 3.75 -3.97
C THR A 539 7.21 3.17 -4.38
N ASN A 540 7.00 2.97 -5.68
CA ASN A 540 5.81 2.32 -6.22
C ASN A 540 5.74 0.81 -5.90
N ALA A 541 6.75 0.18 -5.32
CA ALA A 541 6.70 -1.20 -4.83
C ALA A 541 6.27 -1.30 -3.35
N ARG A 542 6.30 -0.19 -2.58
CA ARG A 542 6.12 -0.21 -1.12
C ARG A 542 4.66 -0.02 -0.70
N HIS A 543 3.81 -0.96 -1.08
CA HIS A 543 2.38 -1.02 -0.74
C HIS A 543 1.98 -2.42 -0.25
N ASN A 544 0.79 -2.55 0.35
CA ASN A 544 0.33 -3.81 0.96
C ASN A 544 -0.13 -4.88 -0.05
N GLN A 545 -0.07 -4.57 -1.34
CA GLN A 545 -0.34 -5.52 -2.43
C GLN A 545 0.92 -5.85 -3.23
N PHE A 546 2.11 -5.59 -2.68
CA PHE A 546 3.35 -5.97 -3.34
C PHE A 546 3.41 -7.49 -3.53
N ARG A 547 3.93 -7.93 -4.67
CA ARG A 547 4.19 -9.33 -4.99
C ARG A 547 5.46 -9.43 -5.80
N LEU A 548 6.11 -10.59 -5.71
CA LEU A 548 7.16 -10.99 -6.64
C LEU A 548 6.61 -12.01 -7.63
N ARG A 549 7.05 -11.89 -8.87
CA ARG A 549 6.81 -12.87 -9.93
C ARG A 549 8.15 -13.30 -10.53
N PHE A 550 8.28 -14.60 -10.77
CA PHE A 550 9.34 -15.18 -11.57
C PHE A 550 8.70 -15.86 -12.76
N ARG A 551 9.17 -15.56 -13.97
CA ARG A 551 8.74 -16.24 -15.19
C ARG A 551 9.89 -16.40 -16.16
N THR A 552 9.86 -17.45 -16.96
CA THR A 552 10.84 -17.71 -18.01
C THR A 552 10.27 -17.34 -19.38
N ASN A 553 11.05 -17.51 -20.45
CA ASN A 553 10.57 -17.49 -21.84
C ASN A 553 11.28 -18.56 -22.68
N GLY A 554 11.60 -19.69 -22.03
CA GLY A 554 12.24 -20.83 -22.66
C GLY A 554 11.26 -21.59 -23.55
N ASN A 555 11.77 -22.50 -24.37
CA ASN A 555 10.96 -23.29 -25.29
C ASN A 555 11.27 -24.79 -25.26
N ASP A 556 12.20 -25.20 -24.40
CA ASP A 556 12.54 -26.60 -24.16
C ASP A 556 12.56 -26.91 -22.66
N THR A 557 12.11 -28.11 -22.33
CA THR A 557 12.27 -28.77 -21.02
C THR A 557 13.70 -28.78 -20.46
N GLY A 558 14.71 -28.51 -21.31
CA GLY A 558 16.12 -28.32 -20.96
C GLY A 558 16.43 -26.97 -20.28
N ASP A 559 15.53 -25.99 -20.32
CA ASP A 559 15.78 -24.59 -19.96
C ASP A 559 15.66 -24.34 -18.44
N ASN A 560 16.44 -25.06 -17.65
CA ASN A 560 16.26 -25.09 -16.20
C ASN A 560 16.82 -23.84 -15.52
N TRP A 561 15.93 -23.02 -14.97
CA TRP A 561 16.23 -21.91 -14.08
C TRP A 561 15.88 -22.29 -12.64
N TYR A 562 16.90 -22.47 -11.82
CA TYR A 562 16.77 -22.76 -10.40
C TYR A 562 16.81 -21.47 -9.57
N ILE A 563 15.83 -21.30 -8.68
CA ILE A 563 15.68 -20.13 -7.81
C ILE A 563 15.66 -20.60 -6.35
N ASP A 564 16.45 -19.94 -5.50
CA ASP A 564 16.51 -20.24 -4.07
C ASP A 564 16.67 -18.97 -3.21
N ASP A 565 16.46 -19.09 -1.90
CA ASP A 565 16.63 -18.05 -0.88
C ASP A 565 15.94 -16.73 -1.24
N VAL A 566 14.68 -16.80 -1.69
CA VAL A 566 13.89 -15.61 -2.00
C VAL A 566 13.53 -14.90 -0.70
N SER A 567 13.88 -13.63 -0.56
CA SER A 567 13.51 -12.84 0.61
C SER A 567 13.15 -11.41 0.29
N VAL A 568 12.23 -10.86 1.08
CA VAL A 568 11.85 -9.45 1.07
C VAL A 568 11.82 -8.96 2.50
N TYR A 569 12.57 -7.90 2.79
CA TYR A 569 12.70 -7.36 4.14
C TYR A 569 12.90 -5.84 4.15
N VAL A 570 12.59 -5.21 5.28
CA VAL A 570 12.87 -3.79 5.50
C VAL A 570 14.29 -3.65 5.99
N VAL A 571 15.01 -2.70 5.39
CA VAL A 571 16.29 -2.26 5.96
C VAL A 571 15.94 -1.28 7.08
N VAL A 572 15.93 -1.77 8.31
CA VAL A 572 15.74 -0.92 9.49
C VAL A 572 17.09 -0.25 9.76
N PRO A 573 17.24 1.08 9.63
CA PRO A 573 18.46 1.73 10.08
C PRO A 573 18.64 1.46 11.57
N PRO A 574 19.88 1.21 12.04
CA PRO A 574 20.12 0.98 13.45
C PRO A 574 19.57 2.15 14.28
N THR A 575 19.05 1.84 15.47
CA THR A 575 18.53 2.89 16.36
C THR A 575 19.69 3.76 16.83
N PRO A 576 19.62 5.10 16.65
CA PRO A 576 20.67 5.97 17.16
C PRO A 576 20.82 5.82 18.68
N PRO A 577 22.03 6.07 19.23
CA PRO A 577 22.28 5.97 20.67
C PRO A 577 21.40 6.94 21.46
N ALA A 578 21.13 6.67 22.73
CA ALA A 578 20.25 7.51 23.56
C ALA A 578 20.67 8.99 23.63
N ASN A 579 21.97 9.26 23.45
CA ASN A 579 22.54 10.60 23.42
C ASN A 579 22.87 11.11 22.02
N ASP A 580 22.14 10.64 21.00
CA ASP A 580 22.24 11.13 19.63
C ASP A 580 21.92 12.63 19.52
N GLU A 581 20.93 13.08 20.29
CA GLU A 581 20.53 14.48 20.36
C GLU A 581 20.80 15.06 21.74
N CYS A 582 21.01 16.38 21.80
CA CYS A 582 21.31 17.09 23.05
C CYS A 582 20.29 16.82 24.17
N THR A 583 19.01 16.64 23.84
CA THR A 583 17.96 16.36 24.82
C THR A 583 18.16 15.02 25.55
N GLY A 584 18.89 14.09 24.94
CA GLY A 584 19.28 12.80 25.50
C GLY A 584 20.73 12.75 25.99
N ALA A 585 21.40 13.90 26.14
CA ALA A 585 22.82 13.99 26.48
C ALA A 585 23.19 13.14 27.70
N THR A 586 24.21 12.29 27.55
CA THR A 586 24.71 11.46 28.66
C THR A 586 25.48 12.30 29.67
N ILE A 587 25.30 12.06 30.97
CA ILE A 587 26.07 12.78 31.99
C ILE A 587 27.53 12.34 31.92
N ALA A 588 28.43 13.30 31.70
CA ALA A 588 29.87 13.12 31.77
C ALA A 588 30.41 13.74 33.08
N THR A 589 31.44 13.13 33.65
CA THR A 589 32.15 13.64 34.83
C THR A 589 33.64 13.79 34.53
N ILE A 590 34.40 14.41 35.44
CA ILE A 590 35.87 14.35 35.36
C ILE A 590 36.32 12.88 35.28
N GLY A 591 37.30 12.61 34.44
CA GLY A 591 37.72 11.25 34.07
C GLY A 591 37.21 10.86 32.68
N SER A 592 37.11 9.56 32.43
CA SER A 592 36.77 9.00 31.12
C SER A 592 35.31 8.57 31.05
N THR A 593 34.60 8.97 30.00
CA THR A 593 33.23 8.51 29.69
C THR A 593 33.22 7.88 28.29
N ALA A 594 32.85 6.61 28.22
CA ALA A 594 32.81 5.86 26.96
C ALA A 594 31.65 6.29 26.07
N PHE A 595 31.82 6.17 24.76
CA PHE A 595 30.79 6.46 23.78
C PHE A 595 30.92 5.59 22.52
N ASN A 596 29.82 5.48 21.79
CA ASN A 596 29.79 4.91 20.45
C ASN A 596 28.82 5.72 19.61
N SER A 597 29.35 6.37 18.57
CA SER A 597 28.57 7.20 17.65
C SER A 597 28.38 6.57 16.28
N THR A 598 28.70 5.28 16.11
CA THR A 598 28.61 4.57 14.81
C THR A 598 27.22 4.70 14.17
N ASP A 599 26.17 4.56 14.98
CA ASP A 599 24.77 4.59 14.53
C ASP A 599 24.08 5.94 14.80
N ALA A 600 24.84 6.95 15.25
CA ALA A 600 24.34 8.30 15.49
C ALA A 600 23.87 8.98 14.19
N THR A 601 23.09 10.05 14.28
CA THR A 601 22.77 10.94 13.17
C THR A 601 23.64 12.20 13.23
N ASP A 602 23.57 13.03 12.19
CA ASP A 602 24.24 14.34 12.18
C ASP A 602 23.25 15.37 12.75
N SER A 603 23.56 16.03 13.87
CA SER A 603 22.64 17.06 14.37
C SER A 603 22.52 18.21 13.38
N ALA A 604 21.30 18.75 13.27
CA ALA A 604 20.86 19.63 12.18
C ALA A 604 21.60 20.98 12.02
N TYR A 605 22.40 21.40 13.00
CA TYR A 605 23.10 22.69 12.98
C TYR A 605 24.62 22.52 12.98
N THR A 606 25.27 23.32 12.15
CA THR A 606 26.73 23.32 11.96
C THR A 606 27.43 24.15 13.03
N ILE A 607 28.74 23.96 13.16
CA ILE A 607 29.61 24.79 14.00
C ILE A 607 30.41 25.77 13.11
N PRO A 608 31.02 26.83 13.67
CA PRO A 608 31.89 27.72 12.91
C PRO A 608 33.01 26.94 12.22
N GLY A 609 33.28 27.23 10.95
CA GLY A 609 34.33 26.55 10.19
C GLY A 609 35.73 26.67 10.81
N THR A 610 35.97 27.64 11.70
CA THR A 610 37.21 27.73 12.48
C THR A 610 37.41 26.57 13.45
N CYS A 611 36.35 25.81 13.75
CA CYS A 611 36.39 24.62 14.61
C CYS A 611 36.69 23.32 13.83
N THR A 612 36.67 23.34 12.50
CA THR A 612 36.92 22.14 11.67
C THR A 612 38.14 22.34 10.77
N ALA A 613 38.94 21.29 10.60
CA ALA A 613 40.24 21.37 9.90
C ALA A 613 40.07 21.70 8.41
N ASN A 614 38.93 21.32 7.82
CA ASN A 614 38.56 21.59 6.43
C ASN A 614 37.60 22.78 6.26
N GLY A 615 37.18 23.44 7.35
CA GLY A 615 36.34 24.64 7.31
C GLY A 615 34.86 24.43 6.97
N ASP A 616 34.38 23.18 6.94
CA ASP A 616 32.99 22.83 6.56
C ASP A 616 31.94 23.09 7.66
N GLY A 617 32.37 23.24 8.92
CA GLY A 617 31.48 23.34 10.07
C GLY A 617 30.62 22.09 10.37
N ALA A 618 30.84 20.96 9.68
CA ALA A 618 30.03 19.76 9.87
C ALA A 618 30.54 18.94 11.07
N ILE A 619 29.67 18.15 11.68
CA ILE A 619 30.08 17.07 12.59
C ILE A 619 29.24 15.86 12.19
N ALA A 620 29.89 14.82 11.68
CA ALA A 620 29.20 13.60 11.28
C ALA A 620 28.97 12.70 12.49
N ARG A 621 27.79 12.08 12.58
CA ARG A 621 27.46 11.00 13.51
C ARG A 621 27.86 11.38 14.94
N ASP A 622 27.22 12.41 15.46
CA ASP A 622 27.63 13.04 16.70
C ASP A 622 26.75 12.67 17.89
N VAL A 623 27.35 12.71 19.07
CA VAL A 623 26.70 12.37 20.34
C VAL A 623 26.96 13.45 21.36
N TRP A 624 26.02 13.55 22.29
CA TRP A 624 25.94 14.65 23.25
C TRP A 624 26.22 14.19 24.68
N PHE A 625 26.87 15.08 25.43
CA PHE A 625 27.10 14.92 26.85
C PHE A 625 26.73 16.19 27.61
N SER A 626 26.27 16.00 28.85
CA SER A 626 26.08 17.09 29.79
C SER A 626 27.14 16.99 30.89
N TYR A 627 27.90 18.06 31.08
CA TYR A 627 28.93 18.15 32.10
C TYR A 627 28.58 19.26 33.09
N THR A 628 28.41 18.91 34.36
CA THR A 628 28.32 19.88 35.45
C THR A 628 29.72 20.09 36.00
N ALA A 629 30.24 21.30 35.88
CA ALA A 629 31.60 21.60 36.33
C ALA A 629 31.75 21.41 37.83
N THR A 630 32.79 20.68 38.25
CA THR A 630 33.10 20.38 39.66
C THR A 630 34.26 21.23 40.21
N CYS A 631 34.70 22.23 39.45
CA CYS A 631 35.86 23.09 39.70
C CYS A 631 35.71 24.37 38.86
N SER A 632 36.37 25.45 39.27
CA SER A 632 36.54 26.65 38.44
C SER A 632 37.95 26.71 37.86
N GLY A 633 38.08 26.65 36.54
CA GLY A 633 39.38 26.73 35.88
C GLY A 633 39.43 26.17 34.47
N LEU A 634 40.64 25.97 33.96
CA LEU A 634 40.86 25.52 32.58
C LEU A 634 40.51 24.03 32.48
N THR A 635 39.39 23.75 31.81
CA THR A 635 38.88 22.39 31.56
C THR A 635 39.31 21.92 30.18
N THR A 636 39.78 20.68 30.09
CA THR A 636 40.14 20.02 28.85
C THR A 636 39.11 18.94 28.53
N LEU A 637 38.56 18.95 27.32
CA LEU A 637 37.78 17.89 26.71
C LEU A 637 38.63 17.25 25.61
N THR A 638 38.95 15.97 25.74
CA THR A 638 39.83 15.29 24.78
C THR A 638 39.35 13.89 24.41
N THR A 639 39.54 13.52 23.15
CA THR A 639 39.44 12.15 22.61
C THR A 639 40.81 11.58 22.23
N CYS A 640 41.89 12.31 22.55
CA CYS A 640 43.24 11.97 22.11
C CYS A 640 43.73 10.67 22.75
N GLY A 641 44.02 9.68 21.92
CA GLY A 641 44.44 8.35 22.36
C GLY A 641 43.31 7.50 22.98
N THR A 642 42.08 8.00 22.99
CA THR A 642 40.90 7.31 23.56
C THR A 642 39.82 7.02 22.53
N ALA A 643 39.88 7.58 21.33
CA ALA A 643 39.06 7.23 20.17
C ALA A 643 39.92 6.69 19.02
N ALA A 644 39.33 5.80 18.20
CA ALA A 644 40.03 5.11 17.11
C ALA A 644 39.76 5.73 15.72
N PHE A 645 39.13 6.91 15.66
CA PHE A 645 38.69 7.55 14.42
C PHE A 645 38.93 9.07 14.48
N ASP A 646 38.80 9.74 13.34
CA ASP A 646 38.96 11.19 13.20
C ASP A 646 37.76 11.91 13.85
N THR A 647 37.98 12.52 15.02
CA THR A 647 36.92 13.08 15.87
C THR A 647 36.89 14.59 15.81
N ARG A 648 35.71 15.19 15.99
CA ARG A 648 35.50 16.62 16.27
C ARG A 648 34.88 16.77 17.65
N VAL A 649 35.41 17.68 18.47
CA VAL A 649 34.90 17.95 19.82
C VAL A 649 34.49 19.40 19.97
N VAL A 650 33.39 19.64 20.66
CA VAL A 650 32.84 20.99 20.91
C VAL A 650 32.30 21.07 22.33
N ALA A 651 32.67 22.12 23.04
CA ALA A 651 32.10 22.53 24.32
C ALA A 651 31.34 23.85 24.12
N TYR A 652 30.04 23.85 24.37
CA TYR A 652 29.22 25.06 24.31
C TYR A 652 29.33 25.87 25.60
N THR A 653 29.12 27.19 25.52
CA THR A 653 29.07 28.04 26.73
C THR A 653 27.97 27.59 27.69
N ALA A 654 28.17 27.82 28.98
CA ALA A 654 27.29 27.34 30.03
C ALA A 654 25.80 27.67 29.78
N SER A 655 24.96 26.65 29.83
CA SER A 655 23.51 26.74 29.62
C SER A 655 22.83 25.48 30.18
N SER A 656 21.63 25.64 30.73
CA SER A 656 20.75 24.52 31.09
C SER A 656 19.85 24.05 29.95
N SER A 657 19.81 24.81 28.85
CA SER A 657 19.04 24.49 27.64
C SER A 657 19.96 23.99 26.53
N CYS A 658 19.43 23.12 25.69
CA CYS A 658 20.16 22.58 24.55
C CYS A 658 20.68 23.65 23.60
N PRO A 659 21.88 23.48 23.03
CA PRO A 659 22.42 24.42 22.06
C PRO A 659 21.57 24.55 20.79
N THR A 660 21.73 25.69 20.14
CA THR A 660 21.09 26.06 18.88
C THR A 660 22.17 26.53 17.91
N GLN A 661 21.82 26.79 16.64
CA GLN A 661 22.76 27.31 15.64
C GLN A 661 23.51 28.60 16.07
N SER A 662 22.90 29.41 16.94
CA SER A 662 23.48 30.65 17.46
C SER A 662 24.16 30.50 18.83
N SER A 663 24.21 29.30 19.40
CA SER A 663 24.84 29.08 20.70
C SER A 663 26.34 29.35 20.62
N ALA A 664 26.85 30.10 21.59
CA ALA A 664 28.27 30.37 21.68
C ALA A 664 29.04 29.11 22.05
N ILE A 665 30.23 28.96 21.45
CA ILE A 665 31.14 27.84 21.68
C ILE A 665 32.25 28.33 22.60
N ALA A 666 32.45 27.60 23.70
CA ALA A 666 33.49 27.89 24.69
C ALA A 666 34.84 27.29 24.27
N GLY A 667 34.83 26.15 23.57
CA GLY A 667 36.02 25.53 22.99
C GLY A 667 35.63 24.49 21.95
N CYS A 668 36.43 24.34 20.91
CA CYS A 668 36.21 23.33 19.86
C CYS A 668 37.54 22.92 19.24
N ASN A 669 37.61 21.71 18.69
CA ASN A 669 38.78 21.26 17.96
C ASN A 669 38.44 20.12 16.99
N ASP A 670 39.20 20.11 15.90
CA ASP A 670 39.31 19.06 14.90
C ASP A 670 40.83 18.86 14.65
N ASN A 671 41.32 17.62 14.72
CA ASN A 671 42.73 17.26 14.58
C ASN A 671 43.65 17.97 15.61
N GLY A 672 43.54 17.56 16.88
CA GLY A 672 44.32 18.12 17.98
C GLY A 672 45.83 17.96 17.81
N THR A 673 46.60 19.01 18.14
CA THR A 673 48.07 18.94 18.05
C THR A 673 48.61 17.88 19.02
N GLY A 674 49.36 16.90 18.50
CA GLY A 674 49.89 15.78 19.28
C GLY A 674 48.93 14.60 19.44
N CYS A 675 47.75 14.65 18.80
CA CYS A 675 46.76 13.58 18.84
C CYS A 675 46.87 12.69 17.60
N ALA A 676 46.89 11.37 17.80
CA ALA A 676 46.96 10.40 16.71
C ALA A 676 45.58 10.20 16.05
N SER A 677 45.56 9.67 14.82
CA SER A 677 44.33 9.27 14.10
C SER A 677 43.30 10.40 13.90
N GLY A 678 43.73 11.66 13.92
CA GLY A 678 42.85 12.82 13.80
C GLY A 678 41.94 13.05 15.01
N THR A 679 42.30 12.48 16.17
CA THR A 679 41.56 12.75 17.41
C THR A 679 41.75 14.19 17.90
N SER A 680 40.84 14.67 18.75
CA SER A 680 40.69 16.10 19.04
C SER A 680 40.74 16.43 20.51
N THR A 681 41.22 17.63 20.82
CA THR A 681 41.32 18.16 22.18
C THR A 681 40.99 19.65 22.20
N ALA A 682 40.06 20.04 23.06
CA ALA A 682 39.65 21.43 23.24
C ALA A 682 39.78 21.83 24.71
N THR A 683 40.13 23.09 24.94
CA THR A 683 40.16 23.68 26.28
C THR A 683 39.15 24.82 26.38
N PHE A 684 38.54 24.99 27.55
CA PHE A 684 37.63 26.08 27.86
C PHE A 684 37.67 26.38 29.36
N THR A 685 37.35 27.61 29.76
CA THR A 685 37.25 27.97 31.17
C THR A 685 35.88 27.56 31.72
N ALA A 686 35.86 26.61 32.65
CA ALA A 686 34.66 26.23 33.37
C ALA A 686 34.55 26.98 34.70
N ILE A 687 33.32 27.13 35.18
CA ILE A 687 32.98 27.71 36.48
C ILE A 687 32.21 26.63 37.24
N ILE A 688 32.60 26.35 38.48
CA ILE A 688 31.99 25.31 39.30
C ILE A 688 30.45 25.48 39.37
N GLY A 689 29.73 24.36 39.29
CA GLY A 689 28.28 24.31 39.34
C GLY A 689 27.56 24.64 38.02
N ASN A 690 28.23 25.26 37.05
CA ASN A 690 27.62 25.52 35.74
C ASN A 690 27.50 24.25 34.89
N HIS A 691 26.45 24.20 34.08
CA HIS A 691 26.19 23.10 33.15
C HIS A 691 26.69 23.44 31.74
N TYR A 692 27.41 22.50 31.14
CA TYR A 692 27.96 22.60 29.79
C TYR A 692 27.45 21.43 28.96
N HIS A 693 27.05 21.72 27.72
CA HIS A 693 26.82 20.68 26.72
C HIS A 693 28.09 20.45 25.92
N LEU A 694 28.47 19.19 25.78
CA LEU A 694 29.62 18.75 25.00
C LEU A 694 29.10 17.90 23.84
N ARG A 695 29.65 18.11 22.65
CA ARG A 695 29.28 17.40 21.42
C ARG A 695 30.52 16.75 20.84
N VAL A 696 30.42 15.48 20.50
CA VAL A 696 31.52 14.69 19.92
C VAL A 696 31.01 13.88 18.76
N GLY A 697 31.61 14.02 17.60
CA GLY A 697 31.35 13.17 16.43
C GLY A 697 32.62 13.02 15.60
N GLY A 698 32.49 12.67 14.34
CA GLY A 698 33.63 12.55 13.43
C GLY A 698 33.65 13.55 12.29
N ALA A 699 34.77 13.58 11.57
CA ALA A 699 34.91 14.41 10.37
C ALA A 699 34.10 13.87 9.17
N THR A 700 33.97 12.54 9.05
CA THR A 700 33.28 11.88 7.93
C THR A 700 32.36 10.73 8.34
N GLY A 701 32.46 10.22 9.56
CA GLY A 701 31.65 9.12 10.08
C GLY A 701 31.80 8.94 11.59
N GLY A 702 31.06 8.00 12.18
CA GLY A 702 31.07 7.73 13.61
C GLY A 702 31.99 6.58 14.01
N GLY A 703 32.17 6.40 15.31
CA GLY A 703 32.96 5.30 15.86
C GLY A 703 32.88 5.21 17.37
N SER A 704 33.63 4.27 17.94
CA SER A 704 33.71 4.08 19.39
C SER A 704 34.96 4.74 19.98
N GLY A 705 34.84 5.18 21.23
CA GLY A 705 35.93 5.80 21.96
C GLY A 705 35.52 6.21 23.37
N SER A 706 36.29 7.08 23.98
CA SER A 706 35.91 7.77 25.21
C SER A 706 36.28 9.24 25.16
N ILE A 707 35.46 10.09 25.76
CA ILE A 707 35.88 11.45 26.10
C ILE A 707 36.59 11.40 27.45
N ALA A 708 37.66 12.16 27.61
CA ALA A 708 38.29 12.41 28.89
C ALA A 708 38.15 13.89 29.24
N ILE A 709 37.64 14.17 30.44
CA ILE A 709 37.48 15.51 30.98
C ILE A 709 38.44 15.69 32.15
N SER A 710 39.26 16.73 32.11
CA SER A 710 40.12 17.14 33.22
C SER A 710 39.98 18.64 33.46
N CYS A 711 40.23 19.07 34.70
CA CYS A 711 40.12 20.47 35.09
C CYS A 711 41.33 20.88 35.91
N ALA A 712 42.02 21.92 35.47
CA ALA A 712 43.06 22.58 36.23
C ALA A 712 42.43 23.76 36.97
N ILE A 713 42.36 23.65 38.31
CA ILE A 713 41.84 24.72 39.18
C ILE A 713 42.69 25.97 38.95
N THR A 714 42.05 27.10 38.64
CA THR A 714 42.73 28.39 38.58
C THR A 714 42.36 29.17 39.82
N CYS A 715 43.30 29.25 40.77
CA CYS A 715 43.15 30.03 41.98
C CYS A 715 44.36 30.99 42.09
N PRO A 716 44.39 32.09 41.32
CA PRO A 716 45.55 32.99 41.30
C PRO A 716 45.90 33.56 42.68
N ALA A 717 44.91 33.62 43.57
CA ALA A 717 45.05 34.09 44.94
C ALA A 717 45.66 33.05 45.91
N ASP A 718 45.70 31.77 45.54
CA ASP A 718 46.40 30.70 46.27
C ASP A 718 47.84 30.66 45.76
N VAL A 719 48.67 31.44 46.44
CA VAL A 719 50.06 31.69 46.04
C VAL A 719 50.96 30.54 46.47
N ASN A 720 50.55 29.79 47.49
CA ASN A 720 51.33 28.70 48.06
C ASN A 720 50.99 27.31 47.48
N GLY A 721 49.84 27.19 46.79
CA GLY A 721 49.37 26.00 46.08
C GLY A 721 48.69 24.95 46.97
N ASP A 722 48.18 25.33 48.14
CA ASP A 722 47.53 24.41 49.10
C ASP A 722 46.00 24.31 48.95
N LEU A 723 45.44 24.98 47.94
CA LEU A 723 44.02 25.05 47.61
C LEU A 723 43.18 25.88 48.58
N TYR A 724 43.80 26.67 49.44
CA TYR A 724 43.16 27.68 50.28
C TYR A 724 43.82 29.04 50.07
N VAL A 725 43.02 30.08 49.96
CA VAL A 725 43.46 31.47 50.00
C VAL A 725 43.30 31.98 51.42
N ASP A 726 44.40 32.07 52.16
CA ASP A 726 44.36 32.53 53.54
C ASP A 726 45.53 33.45 53.92
N ALA A 727 45.80 33.55 55.23
CA ALA A 727 46.87 34.39 55.74
C ALA A 727 48.25 33.96 55.24
N ALA A 728 48.45 32.70 54.88
CA ALA A 728 49.68 32.18 54.28
C ALA A 728 49.91 32.82 52.90
N ASP A 729 48.90 32.90 52.04
CA ASP A 729 49.01 33.51 50.71
C ASP A 729 49.22 35.02 50.79
N LEU A 730 48.45 35.67 51.66
CA LEU A 730 48.63 37.10 51.91
C LEU A 730 50.03 37.41 52.43
N SER A 731 50.60 36.53 53.27
CA SER A 731 51.97 36.70 53.76
C SER A 731 53.01 36.64 52.64
N ILE A 732 52.78 35.82 51.60
CA ILE A 732 53.68 35.73 50.45
C ILE A 732 53.57 36.99 49.58
N VAL A 733 52.37 37.53 49.36
CA VAL A 733 52.19 38.80 48.63
C VAL A 733 52.85 39.96 49.38
N LEU A 734 52.65 40.07 50.69
CA LEU A 734 53.26 41.13 51.51
C LEU A 734 54.78 41.00 51.63
N ALA A 735 55.31 39.77 51.71
CA ALA A 735 56.75 39.53 51.80
C ALA A 735 57.51 39.94 50.53
N ASN A 736 56.83 39.97 49.37
CA ASN A 736 57.41 40.30 48.08
C ASN A 736 56.98 41.68 47.55
N TRP A 737 56.45 42.55 48.43
CA TRP A 737 55.90 43.86 48.05
C TRP A 737 56.88 44.73 47.27
N GLY A 738 56.41 45.31 46.16
CA GLY A 738 57.22 46.13 45.24
C GLY A 738 58.21 45.34 44.38
N GLY A 739 58.22 44.00 44.47
CA GLY A 739 59.00 43.10 43.62
C GLY A 739 58.15 42.51 42.47
N SER A 740 58.63 41.41 41.89
CA SER A 740 57.95 40.60 40.88
C SER A 740 58.03 39.12 41.27
N GLY A 741 57.13 38.26 40.79
CA GLY A 741 57.22 36.82 41.03
C GLY A 741 55.91 36.24 41.55
N THR A 742 55.98 35.23 42.43
CA THR A 742 54.80 34.46 42.86
C THR A 742 53.71 35.28 43.54
N GLY A 743 54.03 36.43 44.13
CA GLY A 743 53.04 37.35 44.71
C GLY A 743 52.36 38.31 43.73
N ASP A 744 52.74 38.30 42.44
CA ASP A 744 52.14 39.13 41.37
C ASP A 744 50.97 38.37 40.75
N VAL A 745 49.89 38.24 41.53
CA VAL A 745 48.73 37.42 41.21
C VAL A 745 47.86 38.00 40.09
N ASN A 746 48.01 39.30 39.80
CA ASN A 746 47.35 39.96 38.67
C ASN A 746 48.23 40.05 37.40
N GLY A 747 49.50 39.65 37.48
CA GLY A 747 50.43 39.57 36.36
C GLY A 747 50.85 40.92 35.79
N SER A 748 50.80 41.98 36.59
CA SER A 748 51.17 43.34 36.17
C SER A 748 52.68 43.57 36.07
N GLY A 749 53.48 42.67 36.62
CA GLY A 749 54.93 42.77 36.73
C GLY A 749 55.40 43.50 38.00
N THR A 750 54.50 43.93 38.89
CA THR A 750 54.84 44.57 40.17
C THR A 750 53.83 44.19 41.25
N ILE A 751 54.31 43.70 42.39
CA ILE A 751 53.46 43.27 43.51
C ILE A 751 53.01 44.50 44.31
N ASP A 752 51.73 44.84 44.25
CA ASP A 752 51.18 46.00 44.93
C ASP A 752 49.76 45.80 45.53
N GLY A 753 49.08 46.91 45.81
CA GLY A 753 47.73 46.90 46.40
C GLY A 753 46.68 46.20 45.56
N LEU A 754 46.89 46.06 44.24
CA LEU A 754 45.99 45.35 43.35
C LEU A 754 46.15 43.83 43.49
N ASP A 755 47.36 43.32 43.72
CA ASP A 755 47.61 41.91 44.02
C ASP A 755 47.00 41.51 45.37
N MET A 756 47.20 42.35 46.37
CA MET A 756 46.56 42.16 47.67
C MET A 756 45.04 42.15 47.56
N ALA A 757 44.46 43.00 46.70
CA ALA A 757 43.01 43.02 46.48
C ALA A 757 42.51 41.70 45.86
N VAL A 758 43.27 41.09 44.96
CA VAL A 758 42.95 39.78 44.37
C VAL A 758 43.00 38.66 45.41
N VAL A 759 44.02 38.64 46.28
CA VAL A 759 44.11 37.66 47.39
C VAL A 759 42.97 37.83 48.39
N LEU A 760 42.67 39.06 48.80
CA LEU A 760 41.57 39.33 49.74
C LEU A 760 40.19 39.03 49.13
N ALA A 761 40.02 39.22 47.83
CA ALA A 761 38.79 38.88 47.12
C ALA A 761 38.59 37.36 46.98
N GLY A 762 39.69 36.60 46.96
CA GLY A 762 39.69 35.13 46.83
C GLY A 762 39.64 34.35 48.15
N TRP A 763 39.57 35.03 49.32
CA TRP A 763 39.75 34.41 50.63
C TRP A 763 38.83 33.20 50.90
N GLY A 764 39.41 32.07 51.28
CA GLY A 764 38.71 30.79 51.51
C GLY A 764 39.23 29.64 50.66
N ALA A 765 38.52 28.52 50.64
CA ALA A 765 38.88 27.38 49.78
C ALA A 765 38.76 27.75 48.30
N CYS A 766 39.73 27.33 47.49
CA CYS A 766 39.68 27.50 46.04
C CYS A 766 38.48 26.74 45.45
N PRO A 767 37.67 27.38 44.60
CA PRO A 767 36.42 26.83 44.07
C PRO A 767 36.56 25.82 42.92
#